data_AF-A0A963F951-F1
#
_entry.id   AF-A0A963F951-F1
#
_cell.length_a   1.000
_cell.length_b   1.000
_cell.length_c   1.000
_cell.angle_alpha   90.00
_cell.angle_beta   90.00
_cell.angle_gamma   90.00
#
_symmetry.space_group_name_H-M   'P 1'
#
loop_
_entity.id
_entity.type
_entity.pdbx_description
1 polymer ?
#
loop_
_entity_poly.entity_id
_entity_poly.type
_entity_poly.pdbx_seq_one_letter_code
_entity_poly.pdbx_strand_id
1 'polypeptide(L)'
;MIGIPNFGASAIAALCWLGGVGVARAADPGIVFTDITQASGIHYTGPTWGAAWRDYDGDGLLDVIISRHHSEPKRPRRTPLSLYRNLGDGRFEDASNRLPNALFRDLHGAAWGDFNADGKPDLLVAAGGNRGAIKSADHIQHAVKNLLLVQHSNGFDNRAATLGIEAPRQRGRRPAWIDVDLDGRLDIVFTQYQPDDADDIVYRRNGDGFSACPNALPEITSSRGQRAALEFRGFADDARYLAFAGDAAPGRLYRVGPRGQCRFELIEKHKHVHGAGDLVIADLDGDLAFDYFTPTSASSSFVASPGARWLTVAVMRPTTAANISFDTAGQPVAFSITPAEGEDGWTHPEDSRVYLGRDGRHPEGPSFDLDPQAAWIRGAPVTAADGDALRISVDPSTGRWQLQVRRIERQSLSIDMKAPAALTDVTHDLDPGEATWERIDAFYVQGHEGWQTPADDLGLATTPTSCAVAVAADFDNDMDLDLFLGCRDGRGSRENRLLENRNGRFVAITPPGPVPPTGLLDSVTSADFDGDGFVDLMLTYGGWPQREADHGPVQLLRNQGNANHWIELDLVGTRSARDPYGARVFMTAAGRTQVRMYTDGGHGAGANAARLHFGLGPNTAIEEVLVQWPDGTLEYFDGLGIDALATLTEGTGRAATRPALMTASSTIAADRDSRWLCLAPRTDPAIRIDWTFDDIDLEAHAVATQHRFVRTGPTGVKCTAVGADGSRSESTRSVRVDRGKP
;
A
#
# COMPACT_ATOMS: atom_id res chain seq x y z
N MET A 1 -66.37 -8.47 -57.47
CA MET A 1 -65.08 -8.87 -58.05
C MET A 1 -64.01 -8.04 -57.38
N ILE A 2 -63.40 -8.62 -56.33
CA ILE A 2 -61.96 -8.97 -56.21
C ILE A 2 -61.14 -7.74 -55.76
N GLY A 3 -60.60 -7.62 -54.55
CA GLY A 3 -60.60 -8.46 -53.35
C GLY A 3 -59.81 -7.76 -52.25
N ILE A 4 -60.44 -7.58 -51.09
CA ILE A 4 -59.85 -7.30 -49.76
C ILE A 4 -59.49 -8.68 -49.12
N PRO A 5 -58.92 -8.86 -47.89
CA PRO A 5 -58.05 -8.05 -46.99
C PRO A 5 -56.85 -8.90 -46.42
N ASN A 6 -55.99 -8.46 -45.49
CA ASN A 6 -56.17 -8.39 -44.01
C ASN A 6 -54.80 -8.16 -43.33
N PHE A 7 -54.63 -7.65 -42.11
CA PHE A 7 -55.29 -6.68 -41.21
C PHE A 7 -54.51 -6.79 -39.87
N GLY A 8 -54.39 -5.68 -39.13
CA GLY A 8 -54.08 -5.67 -37.69
C GLY A 8 -52.85 -4.82 -37.35
N ALA A 9 -53.02 -3.54 -36.97
CA ALA A 9 -53.33 -3.04 -35.61
C ALA A 9 -52.03 -2.61 -34.89
N SER A 10 -51.82 -1.43 -34.30
CA SER A 10 -52.71 -0.32 -33.90
C SER A 10 -51.90 0.97 -33.66
N ALA A 11 -52.60 2.12 -33.70
CA ALA A 11 -52.18 3.51 -33.50
C ALA A 11 -51.27 3.75 -32.27
N ILE A 12 -50.18 4.53 -32.35
CA ILE A 12 -50.04 6.01 -32.39
C ILE A 12 -50.81 6.76 -31.28
N ALA A 13 -50.05 7.15 -30.26
CA ALA A 13 -50.14 8.47 -29.64
C ALA A 13 -48.71 8.92 -29.26
N ALA A 14 -48.18 9.94 -29.92
CA ALA A 14 -47.02 10.69 -29.44
C ALA A 14 -47.10 12.15 -29.89
N LEU A 15 -47.04 13.03 -28.88
CA LEU A 15 -47.18 14.48 -28.90
C LEU A 15 -45.98 15.18 -29.57
N CYS A 16 -46.23 16.41 -30.03
CA CYS A 16 -45.32 17.29 -30.75
C CYS A 16 -44.19 17.93 -29.91
N TRP A 17 -43.05 18.13 -30.58
CA TRP A 17 -42.14 19.29 -30.63
C TRP A 17 -41.53 19.89 -29.35
N LEU A 18 -40.18 19.89 -29.29
CA LEU A 18 -39.36 21.07 -29.59
C LEU A 18 -37.87 20.69 -29.68
N GLY A 19 -37.22 21.16 -30.75
CA GLY A 19 -35.79 21.00 -30.95
C GLY A 19 -34.99 21.81 -29.92
N GLY A 20 -34.21 21.09 -29.12
CA GLY A 20 -32.94 21.58 -28.60
C GLY A 20 -31.84 20.87 -29.38
N VAL A 21 -30.89 21.62 -29.91
CA VAL A 21 -29.60 21.06 -30.33
C VAL A 21 -28.93 20.59 -29.05
N GLY A 22 -29.23 19.34 -28.66
CA GLY A 22 -28.39 18.63 -27.71
C GLY A 22 -27.07 18.43 -28.43
N VAL A 23 -26.04 19.17 -28.02
CA VAL A 23 -24.68 18.62 -28.10
C VAL A 23 -24.80 17.29 -27.37
N ALA A 24 -24.78 16.18 -28.11
CA ALA A 24 -24.59 14.89 -27.48
C ALA A 24 -23.28 15.03 -26.71
N ARG A 25 -23.38 15.10 -25.37
CA ARG A 25 -22.25 14.78 -24.52
C ARG A 25 -21.74 13.46 -25.08
N ALA A 26 -20.47 13.42 -25.49
CA ALA A 26 -19.81 12.14 -25.69
C ALA A 26 -20.15 11.29 -24.47
N ALA A 27 -20.59 10.05 -24.70
CA ALA A 27 -20.74 9.11 -23.59
C ALA A 27 -19.41 9.13 -22.83
N ASP A 28 -19.47 9.26 -21.50
CA ASP A 28 -18.29 9.13 -20.64
C ASP A 28 -17.50 7.91 -21.14
N PRO A 29 -16.22 8.03 -21.52
CA PRO A 29 -15.37 6.88 -21.80
C PRO A 29 -15.06 6.17 -20.49
N GLY A 30 -16.11 5.67 -19.84
CA GLY A 30 -16.07 5.27 -18.45
C GLY A 30 -15.09 4.14 -18.22
N ILE A 31 -14.45 4.18 -17.06
CA ILE A 31 -13.56 3.12 -16.59
C ILE A 31 -14.39 1.85 -16.32
N VAL A 32 -14.06 0.76 -17.03
CA VAL A 32 -14.76 -0.52 -16.91
C VAL A 32 -13.75 -1.63 -16.74
N PHE A 33 -13.95 -2.48 -15.73
CA PHE A 33 -13.12 -3.64 -15.48
C PHE A 33 -13.89 -4.95 -15.65
N THR A 34 -13.20 -5.96 -16.16
CA THR A 34 -13.69 -7.34 -16.25
C THR A 34 -12.83 -8.25 -15.37
N ASP A 35 -13.46 -9.06 -14.52
CA ASP A 35 -12.75 -10.11 -13.80
C ASP A 35 -12.36 -11.24 -14.78
N ILE A 36 -11.05 -11.41 -14.99
CA ILE A 36 -10.50 -12.45 -15.88
C ILE A 36 -9.76 -13.55 -15.11
N THR A 37 -9.88 -13.60 -13.79
CA THR A 37 -9.14 -14.53 -12.91
C THR A 37 -9.23 -15.99 -13.37
N GLN A 38 -10.43 -16.43 -13.75
CA GLN A 38 -10.62 -17.80 -14.23
C GLN A 38 -10.00 -18.02 -15.60
N ALA A 39 -10.02 -17.02 -16.49
CA ALA A 39 -9.45 -17.13 -17.83
C ALA A 39 -7.92 -16.99 -17.83
N SER A 40 -7.35 -16.31 -16.84
CA SER A 40 -5.93 -15.98 -16.79
C SER A 40 -5.03 -17.14 -16.42
N GLY A 41 -5.56 -18.21 -15.83
CA GLY A 41 -4.75 -19.33 -15.33
C GLY A 41 -4.21 -19.13 -13.90
N ILE A 42 -4.43 -17.96 -13.30
CA ILE A 42 -4.11 -17.71 -11.89
C ILE A 42 -5.23 -18.28 -11.00
N HIS A 43 -5.16 -19.58 -10.69
CA HIS A 43 -6.21 -20.30 -9.96
C HIS A 43 -5.98 -20.40 -8.44
N TYR A 44 -5.27 -19.45 -7.84
CA TYR A 44 -4.97 -19.54 -6.41
C TYR A 44 -6.17 -19.11 -5.54
N THR A 45 -6.58 -20.00 -4.64
CA THR A 45 -7.50 -19.70 -3.54
C THR A 45 -6.83 -20.10 -2.24
N GLY A 46 -6.70 -19.14 -1.34
CA GLY A 46 -5.98 -19.35 -0.10
C GLY A 46 -5.44 -18.04 0.47
N PRO A 47 -4.82 -18.10 1.64
CA PRO A 47 -4.38 -16.92 2.35
C PRO A 47 -3.21 -16.24 1.63
N THR A 48 -3.40 -15.00 1.21
CA THR A 48 -2.37 -14.14 0.59
C THR A 48 -2.14 -12.86 1.39
N TRP A 49 -0.95 -12.26 1.29
CA TRP A 49 -0.67 -10.90 1.80
C TRP A 49 -0.63 -9.85 0.70
N GLY A 50 0.11 -10.10 -0.37
CA GLY A 50 0.26 -9.11 -1.45
C GLY A 50 0.81 -9.70 -2.72
N ALA A 51 0.92 -8.85 -3.73
CA ALA A 51 1.43 -9.17 -5.05
C ALA A 51 2.48 -8.14 -5.47
N ALA A 52 3.46 -8.51 -6.29
CA ALA A 52 4.43 -7.57 -6.84
C ALA A 52 4.71 -7.87 -8.32
N TRP A 53 4.70 -6.82 -9.14
CA TRP A 53 4.81 -6.93 -10.60
C TRP A 53 6.22 -6.60 -11.11
N ARG A 54 6.73 -7.41 -12.04
CA ARG A 54 7.99 -7.16 -12.77
C ARG A 54 8.10 -8.13 -13.94
N ASP A 55 8.60 -7.67 -15.08
CA ASP A 55 9.12 -8.56 -16.12
C ASP A 55 10.42 -9.20 -15.61
N TYR A 56 10.34 -10.43 -15.08
CA TYR A 56 11.51 -11.07 -14.46
C TYR A 56 12.36 -11.83 -15.47
N ASP A 57 11.80 -12.24 -16.62
CA ASP A 57 12.57 -12.98 -17.63
C ASP A 57 12.94 -12.19 -18.89
N GLY A 58 12.60 -10.90 -18.91
CA GLY A 58 13.05 -9.93 -19.90
C GLY A 58 12.34 -10.08 -21.24
N ASP A 59 11.13 -10.65 -21.25
CA ASP A 59 10.35 -10.88 -22.47
C ASP A 59 9.39 -9.73 -22.82
N GLY A 60 9.39 -8.67 -21.99
CA GLY A 60 8.59 -7.46 -22.15
C GLY A 60 7.21 -7.55 -21.51
N LEU A 61 6.81 -8.72 -21.02
CA LEU A 61 5.52 -8.93 -20.37
C LEU A 61 5.68 -8.89 -18.85
N LEU A 62 4.79 -8.16 -18.16
CA LEU A 62 4.85 -8.07 -16.71
C LEU A 62 4.38 -9.38 -16.06
N ASP A 63 5.25 -9.98 -15.25
CA ASP A 63 4.95 -11.14 -14.43
C ASP A 63 4.54 -10.73 -13.01
N VAL A 64 4.00 -11.67 -12.23
CA VAL A 64 3.55 -11.40 -10.86
C VAL A 64 4.01 -12.46 -9.87
N ILE A 65 4.55 -11.99 -8.73
CA ILE A 65 4.75 -12.82 -7.55
C ILE A 65 3.62 -12.55 -6.55
N ILE A 66 3.02 -13.62 -6.01
CA ILE A 66 1.97 -13.55 -4.98
C ILE A 66 2.50 -14.18 -3.69
N SER A 67 2.55 -13.37 -2.65
CA SER A 67 2.93 -13.79 -1.32
C SER A 67 1.80 -14.51 -0.61
N ARG A 68 2.07 -15.76 -0.20
CA ARG A 68 1.12 -16.59 0.54
C ARG A 68 1.41 -16.55 2.04
N HIS A 69 0.34 -16.49 2.82
CA HIS A 69 0.36 -16.46 4.28
C HIS A 69 0.14 -17.87 4.85
N HIS A 70 0.64 -18.17 6.06
CA HIS A 70 0.39 -19.47 6.69
C HIS A 70 -0.20 -19.32 8.09
N SER A 71 -1.44 -19.77 8.28
CA SER A 71 -2.18 -19.59 9.55
C SER A 71 -2.23 -20.81 10.48
N GLU A 72 -1.76 -22.00 10.08
CA GLU A 72 -2.02 -23.25 10.84
C GLU A 72 -0.75 -23.94 11.41
N PRO A 73 -0.56 -24.00 12.75
CA PRO A 73 0.62 -24.63 13.36
C PRO A 73 0.68 -26.16 13.26
N LYS A 74 -0.46 -26.82 12.96
CA LYS A 74 -0.62 -28.28 13.19
C LYS A 74 -0.50 -29.14 11.93
N ARG A 75 -0.33 -28.55 10.74
CA ARG A 75 -0.08 -29.27 9.50
C ARG A 75 0.96 -28.53 8.66
N PRO A 76 2.13 -29.14 8.37
CA PRO A 76 3.09 -28.55 7.44
C PRO A 76 2.52 -28.63 6.03
N ARG A 77 1.63 -27.70 5.66
CA ARG A 77 1.26 -27.49 4.26
C ARG A 77 2.29 -26.59 3.62
N ARG A 78 2.68 -27.01 2.41
CA ARG A 78 3.66 -26.37 1.57
C ARG A 78 3.05 -25.09 0.97
N THR A 79 3.19 -23.95 1.63
CA THR A 79 2.70 -22.66 1.12
C THR A 79 3.87 -21.80 0.62
N PRO A 80 4.42 -22.05 -0.58
CA PRO A 80 5.49 -21.22 -1.14
C PRO A 80 4.92 -19.90 -1.68
N LEU A 81 5.79 -18.92 -1.94
CA LEU A 81 5.51 -17.85 -2.89
C LEU A 81 5.00 -18.42 -4.22
N SER A 82 4.08 -17.72 -4.86
CA SER A 82 3.64 -18.08 -6.22
C SER A 82 4.31 -17.15 -7.20
N LEU A 83 5.06 -17.67 -8.15
CA LEU A 83 5.52 -16.89 -9.30
C LEU A 83 4.66 -17.27 -10.50
N TYR A 84 4.00 -16.31 -11.10
CA TYR A 84 3.22 -16.49 -12.32
C TYR A 84 3.91 -15.78 -13.47
N ARG A 85 4.33 -16.56 -14.48
CA ARG A 85 4.89 -16.00 -15.70
C ARG A 85 3.77 -15.62 -16.65
N ASN A 86 3.81 -14.41 -17.17
CA ASN A 86 2.89 -13.93 -18.20
C ASN A 86 3.25 -14.55 -19.56
N LEU A 87 2.22 -15.02 -20.26
CA LEU A 87 2.33 -15.63 -21.58
C LEU A 87 1.75 -14.75 -22.70
N GLY A 88 1.28 -13.55 -22.34
CA GLY A 88 0.54 -12.65 -23.21
C GLY A 88 -0.95 -12.99 -23.25
N ASP A 89 -1.73 -12.10 -23.87
CA ASP A 89 -3.19 -12.23 -24.04
C ASP A 89 -3.94 -12.51 -22.72
N GLY A 90 -3.44 -11.94 -21.62
CA GLY A 90 -3.97 -12.11 -20.27
C GLY A 90 -3.89 -13.53 -19.69
N ARG A 91 -2.97 -14.36 -20.17
CA ARG A 91 -2.73 -15.71 -19.64
C ARG A 91 -1.41 -15.82 -18.89
N PHE A 92 -1.40 -16.63 -17.85
CA PHE A 92 -0.26 -16.87 -16.98
C PHE A 92 -0.04 -18.37 -16.75
N GLU A 93 1.22 -18.76 -16.53
CA GLU A 93 1.59 -20.08 -16.05
C GLU A 93 2.25 -20.03 -14.68
N ASP A 94 2.08 -21.09 -13.88
CA ASP A 94 2.76 -21.23 -12.59
C ASP A 94 4.24 -21.56 -12.81
N ALA A 95 5.11 -20.58 -12.57
CA ALA A 95 6.56 -20.67 -12.64
C ALA A 95 7.21 -20.80 -11.25
N SER A 96 6.45 -21.14 -10.21
CA SER A 96 6.95 -21.25 -8.83
C SER A 96 8.02 -22.31 -8.64
N ASN A 97 8.17 -23.24 -9.60
CA ASN A 97 9.26 -24.21 -9.64
C ASN A 97 10.65 -23.58 -9.87
N ARG A 98 10.72 -22.32 -10.33
CA ARG A 98 11.97 -21.57 -10.48
C ARG A 98 12.50 -21.01 -9.15
N LEU A 99 11.64 -20.92 -8.14
CA LEU A 99 12.01 -20.46 -6.80
C LEU A 99 12.69 -21.58 -6.00
N PRO A 100 13.60 -21.25 -5.05
CA PRO A 100 14.21 -22.25 -4.19
C PRO A 100 13.19 -23.15 -3.47
N ASN A 101 13.46 -24.45 -3.48
CA ASN A 101 12.73 -25.41 -2.65
C ASN A 101 12.92 -25.06 -1.16
N ALA A 102 11.86 -25.17 -0.35
CA ALA A 102 11.82 -24.96 1.11
C ALA A 102 11.44 -23.56 1.65
N LEU A 103 10.82 -22.70 0.85
CA LEU A 103 10.22 -21.44 1.34
C LEU A 103 8.83 -21.64 1.98
N PHE A 104 8.68 -22.65 2.85
CA PHE A 104 7.40 -22.97 3.51
C PHE A 104 7.28 -22.23 4.83
N ARG A 105 6.95 -20.95 4.72
CA ARG A 105 7.03 -20.02 5.83
C ARG A 105 5.95 -18.94 5.71
N ASP A 106 5.71 -18.24 6.81
CA ASP A 106 4.81 -17.10 6.83
C ASP A 106 5.49 -15.91 6.11
N LEU A 107 5.16 -15.71 4.83
CA LEU A 107 5.76 -14.69 3.97
C LEU A 107 4.72 -13.59 3.70
N HIS A 108 5.16 -12.35 3.83
CA HIS A 108 4.34 -11.16 3.63
C HIS A 108 4.80 -10.45 2.34
N GLY A 109 4.93 -9.13 2.31
CA GLY A 109 5.22 -8.39 1.09
C GLY A 109 6.57 -8.73 0.44
N ALA A 110 6.64 -8.40 -0.85
CA ALA A 110 7.80 -8.61 -1.70
C ALA A 110 8.07 -7.38 -2.57
N ALA A 111 9.33 -7.15 -2.93
CA ALA A 111 9.77 -6.03 -3.76
C ALA A 111 10.84 -6.48 -4.76
N TRP A 112 10.69 -6.06 -6.01
CA TRP A 112 11.63 -6.34 -7.09
C TRP A 112 12.70 -5.24 -7.19
N GLY A 113 13.93 -5.62 -7.49
CA GLY A 113 15.00 -4.66 -7.76
C GLY A 113 16.28 -5.34 -8.23
N ASP A 114 16.98 -4.72 -9.18
CA ASP A 114 18.29 -5.16 -9.68
C ASP A 114 19.40 -4.59 -8.78
N PHE A 115 19.55 -5.15 -7.57
CA PHE A 115 20.47 -4.62 -6.55
C PHE A 115 21.95 -4.88 -6.89
N ASN A 116 22.22 -5.82 -7.78
CA ASN A 116 23.57 -6.21 -8.21
C ASN A 116 23.96 -5.62 -9.58
N ALA A 117 23.04 -4.94 -10.25
CA ALA A 117 23.18 -4.30 -11.56
C ALA A 117 23.55 -5.28 -12.70
N ASP A 118 23.10 -6.53 -12.64
CA ASP A 118 23.45 -7.57 -13.62
C ASP A 118 22.47 -7.69 -14.80
N GLY A 119 21.39 -6.90 -14.78
CA GLY A 119 20.38 -6.94 -15.81
C GLY A 119 19.09 -7.65 -15.39
N LYS A 120 19.11 -8.41 -14.30
CA LYS A 120 18.04 -9.33 -13.90
C LYS A 120 17.41 -8.88 -12.58
N PRO A 121 16.08 -8.78 -12.50
CA PRO A 121 15.42 -8.38 -11.26
C PRO A 121 15.59 -9.41 -10.13
N ASP A 122 16.13 -8.98 -8.99
CA ASP A 122 16.17 -9.77 -7.78
C ASP A 122 14.93 -9.54 -6.92
N LEU A 123 14.58 -10.52 -6.08
CA LEU A 123 13.36 -10.45 -5.25
C LEU A 123 13.69 -10.43 -3.76
N LEU A 124 13.30 -9.35 -3.09
CA LEU A 124 13.35 -9.23 -1.64
C LEU A 124 11.98 -9.56 -1.05
N VAL A 125 11.93 -10.41 -0.01
CA VAL A 125 10.67 -10.90 0.59
C VAL A 125 10.72 -10.79 2.11
N ALA A 126 9.72 -10.14 2.69
CA ALA A 126 9.56 -10.02 4.13
C ALA A 126 8.91 -11.27 4.75
N ALA A 127 9.43 -11.66 5.90
CA ALA A 127 8.89 -12.73 6.73
C ALA A 127 7.97 -12.20 7.83
N GLY A 128 6.80 -12.82 8.02
CA GLY A 128 5.84 -12.50 9.08
C GLY A 128 6.27 -12.88 10.50
N GLY A 129 7.45 -13.49 10.67
CA GLY A 129 8.00 -13.93 11.94
C GLY A 129 7.18 -15.05 12.63
N ASN A 130 7.61 -15.52 13.80
CA ASN A 130 6.92 -16.58 14.56
C ASN A 130 5.88 -16.02 15.55
N ARG A 131 4.97 -15.13 15.12
CA ARG A 131 4.00 -14.44 16.01
C ARG A 131 4.62 -13.76 17.25
N GLY A 132 5.89 -13.33 17.20
CA GLY A 132 6.57 -12.77 18.38
C GLY A 132 6.94 -13.81 19.46
N ALA A 133 7.12 -15.07 19.07
CA ALA A 133 7.45 -16.16 20.00
C ALA A 133 8.96 -16.42 20.17
N ILE A 134 9.85 -15.66 19.52
CA ILE A 134 11.31 -15.90 19.60
C ILE A 134 11.85 -15.17 20.83
N LYS A 135 11.55 -15.71 22.01
CA LYS A 135 11.89 -15.10 23.31
C LYS A 135 13.33 -15.36 23.77
N SER A 136 14.11 -16.17 23.05
CA SER A 136 15.49 -16.52 23.41
C SER A 136 16.34 -16.92 22.19
N ALA A 137 17.67 -16.82 22.32
CA ALA A 137 18.62 -17.22 21.27
C ALA A 137 18.48 -18.71 20.88
N ASP A 138 18.07 -19.56 21.83
CA ASP A 138 17.93 -21.01 21.65
C ASP A 138 16.74 -21.41 20.74
N HIS A 139 15.91 -20.46 20.30
CA HIS A 139 14.79 -20.72 19.38
C HIS A 139 14.97 -20.06 18.01
N ILE A 140 16.08 -19.35 17.78
CA ILE A 140 16.34 -18.60 16.55
C ILE A 140 16.48 -19.51 15.32
N GLN A 141 16.90 -20.76 15.52
CA GLN A 141 16.99 -21.75 14.44
C GLN A 141 15.61 -22.15 13.87
N HIS A 142 14.52 -21.86 14.58
CA HIS A 142 13.15 -22.10 14.13
C HIS A 142 12.48 -20.82 13.58
N ALA A 143 13.22 -19.71 13.51
CA ALA A 143 12.72 -18.45 12.98
C ALA A 143 12.31 -18.56 11.51
N VAL A 144 11.22 -17.86 11.17
CA VAL A 144 11.02 -17.42 9.79
C VAL A 144 11.95 -16.24 9.52
N LYS A 145 12.71 -16.31 8.43
CA LYS A 145 13.74 -15.35 8.05
C LYS A 145 13.33 -14.63 6.76
N ASN A 146 13.75 -13.38 6.62
CA ASN A 146 13.63 -12.65 5.36
C ASN A 146 14.44 -13.34 4.25
N LEU A 147 14.03 -13.12 3.00
CA LEU A 147 14.65 -13.72 1.83
C LEU A 147 15.12 -12.64 0.86
N LEU A 148 16.28 -12.86 0.25
CA LEU A 148 16.73 -12.12 -0.93
C LEU A 148 17.10 -13.17 -1.96
N LEU A 149 16.21 -13.33 -2.94
CA LEU A 149 16.30 -14.30 -4.02
C LEU A 149 17.00 -13.62 -5.18
N VAL A 150 18.26 -13.98 -5.37
CA VAL A 150 19.11 -13.42 -6.42
C VAL A 150 18.90 -14.22 -7.70
N GLN A 151 18.51 -13.55 -8.77
CA GLN A 151 18.17 -14.20 -10.02
C GLN A 151 19.44 -14.64 -10.75
N HIS A 152 19.37 -15.81 -11.38
CA HIS A 152 20.34 -16.29 -12.35
C HIS A 152 19.61 -16.85 -13.58
N SER A 153 20.33 -17.37 -14.58
CA SER A 153 19.74 -17.69 -15.89
C SER A 153 18.57 -18.68 -15.87
N ASN A 154 18.44 -19.52 -14.84
CA ASN A 154 17.46 -20.61 -14.79
C ASN A 154 16.65 -20.65 -13.47
N GLY A 155 16.70 -19.59 -12.66
CA GLY A 155 16.03 -19.59 -11.35
C GLY A 155 16.60 -18.55 -10.40
N PHE A 156 16.40 -18.79 -9.11
CA PHE A 156 16.85 -17.90 -8.04
C PHE A 156 17.61 -18.64 -6.95
N ASP A 157 18.57 -17.97 -6.32
CA ASP A 157 19.29 -18.42 -5.13
C ASP A 157 18.96 -17.52 -3.93
N ASN A 158 18.64 -18.09 -2.77
CA ASN A 158 18.49 -17.29 -1.55
C ASN A 158 19.86 -16.91 -0.98
N ARG A 159 20.16 -15.61 -0.94
CA ARG A 159 21.42 -15.04 -0.47
C ARG A 159 21.28 -14.16 0.78
N ALA A 160 20.09 -14.14 1.40
CA ALA A 160 19.82 -13.30 2.57
C ALA A 160 20.83 -13.45 3.71
N ALA A 161 21.20 -14.69 4.05
CA ALA A 161 22.15 -14.99 5.12
C ALA A 161 23.57 -14.48 4.78
N THR A 162 24.04 -14.74 3.55
CA THR A 162 25.37 -14.33 3.09
C THR A 162 25.49 -12.82 2.93
N LEU A 163 24.37 -12.13 2.72
CA LEU A 163 24.30 -10.68 2.53
C LEU A 163 23.93 -9.92 3.81
N GLY A 164 23.69 -10.62 4.93
CA GLY A 164 23.48 -10.01 6.25
C GLY A 164 22.04 -9.50 6.51
N ILE A 165 21.05 -9.93 5.73
CA ILE A 165 19.67 -9.40 5.79
C ILE A 165 18.61 -10.45 6.15
N GLU A 166 19.02 -11.66 6.56
CA GLU A 166 18.07 -12.70 6.97
C GLU A 166 17.21 -12.32 8.19
N ALA A 167 17.72 -11.41 9.03
CA ALA A 167 17.04 -10.76 10.16
C ALA A 167 16.00 -11.65 10.90
N PRO A 168 16.43 -12.77 11.52
CA PRO A 168 15.54 -13.82 12.04
C PRO A 168 14.56 -13.39 13.15
N ARG A 169 14.78 -12.23 13.76
CA ARG A 169 13.92 -11.68 14.82
C ARG A 169 12.95 -10.61 14.30
N GLN A 170 13.07 -10.26 13.03
CA GLN A 170 12.24 -9.28 12.38
C GLN A 170 10.89 -9.89 12.02
N ARG A 171 9.82 -9.23 12.42
CA ARG A 171 8.46 -9.54 11.98
C ARG A 171 8.07 -8.59 10.85
N GLY A 172 8.65 -8.82 9.68
CA GLY A 172 8.48 -7.99 8.49
C GLY A 172 7.03 -7.96 7.99
N ARG A 173 6.63 -6.85 7.38
CA ARG A 173 5.36 -6.70 6.63
C ARG A 173 5.63 -6.51 5.15
N ARG A 174 6.54 -5.61 4.81
CA ARG A 174 6.98 -5.37 3.44
C ARG A 174 8.45 -4.93 3.43
N PRO A 175 9.24 -5.37 2.45
CA PRO A 175 10.47 -4.70 2.07
C PRO A 175 10.24 -3.59 1.04
N ALA A 176 11.12 -2.60 1.02
CA ALA A 176 11.20 -1.59 -0.01
C ALA A 176 12.65 -1.37 -0.43
N TRP A 177 12.87 -1.18 -1.73
CA TRP A 177 14.17 -0.77 -2.26
C TRP A 177 14.21 0.75 -2.33
N ILE A 178 15.29 1.33 -1.83
CA ILE A 178 15.56 2.78 -1.85
C ILE A 178 17.02 3.03 -2.22
N ASP A 179 17.44 4.25 -2.50
CA ASP A 179 18.85 4.62 -2.54
C ASP A 179 19.06 5.75 -1.52
N VAL A 180 19.37 5.42 -0.27
CA VAL A 180 19.27 6.36 0.86
C VAL A 180 20.39 7.40 0.83
N ASP A 181 21.49 7.12 0.17
CA ASP A 181 22.65 8.00 0.10
C ASP A 181 23.04 8.37 -1.33
N LEU A 182 22.22 8.04 -2.33
CA LEU A 182 22.45 8.32 -3.75
C LEU A 182 23.81 7.80 -4.21
N ASP A 183 24.31 6.70 -3.65
CA ASP A 183 25.59 6.16 -4.04
C ASP A 183 25.51 5.23 -5.27
N GLY A 184 24.33 5.21 -5.91
CA GLY A 184 24.05 4.46 -7.12
C GLY A 184 23.80 2.98 -6.83
N ARG A 185 23.51 2.63 -5.57
CA ARG A 185 23.24 1.26 -5.17
C ARG A 185 21.99 1.19 -4.33
N LEU A 186 21.20 0.15 -4.55
CA LEU A 186 19.97 -0.06 -3.81
C LEU A 186 20.24 -0.49 -2.37
N ASP A 187 19.61 0.23 -1.45
CA ASP A 187 19.47 0.00 -0.03
C ASP A 187 18.05 -0.54 0.28
N ILE A 188 17.82 -0.90 1.54
CA ILE A 188 16.58 -1.56 1.95
C ILE A 188 15.93 -0.83 3.12
N VAL A 189 14.61 -0.68 3.05
CA VAL A 189 13.76 -0.43 4.21
C VAL A 189 12.83 -1.61 4.42
N PHE A 190 12.66 -2.04 5.66
CA PHE A 190 11.64 -3.01 6.02
C PHE A 190 10.57 -2.38 6.92
N THR A 191 9.30 -2.54 6.55
CA THR A 191 8.19 -2.37 7.48
C THR A 191 8.06 -3.61 8.36
N GLN A 192 7.66 -3.45 9.61
CA GLN A 192 7.58 -4.56 10.57
C GLN A 192 6.49 -4.35 11.61
N TYR A 193 6.08 -5.43 12.29
CA TYR A 193 5.10 -5.42 13.36
C TYR A 193 5.63 -6.13 14.61
N GLN A 194 6.10 -5.38 15.61
CA GLN A 194 6.66 -5.90 16.88
C GLN A 194 7.86 -6.86 16.68
N PRO A 195 9.10 -6.43 16.95
CA PRO A 195 10.24 -7.33 16.95
C PRO A 195 10.44 -7.96 18.34
N ASP A 196 11.06 -9.13 18.34
CA ASP A 196 11.69 -9.74 19.51
C ASP A 196 13.20 -9.43 19.50
N ASP A 197 13.61 -8.15 19.46
CA ASP A 197 15.01 -7.59 19.43
C ASP A 197 15.57 -7.08 18.08
N ALA A 198 14.79 -6.45 17.21
CA ALA A 198 15.29 -5.76 16.00
C ALA A 198 14.93 -4.26 16.04
N ASP A 199 15.91 -3.42 16.35
CA ASP A 199 15.76 -1.95 16.34
C ASP A 199 15.89 -1.35 14.94
N ASP A 200 16.44 -2.12 13.99
CA ASP A 200 16.87 -1.59 12.70
C ASP A 200 15.92 -2.02 11.59
N ILE A 201 15.42 -1.03 10.86
CA ILE A 201 14.51 -1.22 9.71
C ILE A 201 15.07 -0.63 8.43
N VAL A 202 16.24 0.02 8.49
CA VAL A 202 16.96 0.55 7.32
C VAL A 202 18.29 -0.18 7.23
N TYR A 203 18.63 -0.66 6.04
CA TYR A 203 19.86 -1.39 5.77
C TYR A 203 20.55 -0.76 4.56
N ARG A 204 21.78 -0.30 4.76
CA ARG A 204 22.60 0.28 3.70
C ARG A 204 23.48 -0.79 3.06
N ARG A 205 23.64 -0.74 1.75
CA ARG A 205 24.51 -1.63 1.00
C ARG A 205 25.98 -1.21 1.12
N ASN A 206 26.77 -2.05 1.77
CA ASN A 206 28.20 -1.85 2.00
C ASN A 206 29.01 -3.01 1.40
N GLY A 207 29.90 -2.71 0.45
CA GLY A 207 30.62 -3.74 -0.29
C GLY A 207 29.65 -4.63 -1.06
N ASP A 208 29.69 -5.94 -0.83
CA ASP A 208 28.76 -6.88 -1.46
C ASP A 208 27.50 -7.18 -0.64
N GLY A 209 27.46 -6.77 0.64
CA GLY A 209 26.36 -7.07 1.56
C GLY A 209 25.64 -5.83 2.06
N PHE A 210 24.82 -6.01 3.09
CA PHE A 210 24.12 -4.91 3.76
C PHE A 210 24.50 -4.82 5.23
N SER A 211 24.43 -3.62 5.78
CA SER A 211 24.57 -3.36 7.20
C SER A 211 23.41 -2.52 7.68
N ALA A 212 22.88 -2.87 8.84
CA ALA A 212 21.82 -2.11 9.47
C ALA A 212 22.28 -0.68 9.78
N CYS A 213 21.36 0.28 9.65
CA CYS A 213 21.54 1.67 10.04
C CYS A 213 20.84 1.89 11.38
N PRO A 214 21.57 1.77 12.51
CA PRO A 214 20.93 1.72 13.80
C PRO A 214 20.34 3.05 14.22
N ASN A 215 19.10 3.00 14.70
CA ASN A 215 18.32 4.18 15.09
C ASN A 215 18.18 5.22 13.96
N ALA A 216 18.19 4.78 12.69
CA ALA A 216 18.09 5.67 11.53
C ALA A 216 16.81 6.52 11.57
N LEU A 217 15.70 5.92 12.01
CA LEU A 217 14.37 6.53 12.04
C LEU A 217 13.93 6.83 13.48
N PRO A 218 14.01 8.09 13.96
CA PRO A 218 13.58 8.43 15.31
C PRO A 218 12.08 8.15 15.51
N GLU A 219 11.72 7.65 16.69
CA GLU A 219 10.34 7.33 17.13
C GLU A 219 9.62 6.16 16.43
N ILE A 220 10.20 5.55 15.40
CA ILE A 220 9.80 4.20 15.00
C ILE A 220 10.53 3.24 15.95
N THR A 221 9.82 2.80 16.98
CA THR A 221 10.31 1.81 17.95
C THR A 221 9.68 0.46 17.68
N SER A 222 10.37 -0.58 18.14
CA SER A 222 9.95 -1.99 18.18
C SER A 222 8.45 -2.22 18.50
N SER A 223 7.85 -1.51 19.45
CA SER A 223 6.46 -1.73 19.84
C SER A 223 5.38 -1.24 18.83
N ARG A 224 5.75 -0.65 17.69
CA ARG A 224 4.82 0.09 16.82
C ARG A 224 4.86 -0.38 15.36
N GLY A 225 3.85 -1.13 14.94
CA GLY A 225 3.77 -1.75 13.61
C GLY A 225 3.62 -0.77 12.43
N GLN A 226 4.43 -0.99 11.40
CA GLN A 226 4.37 -0.37 10.06
C GLN A 226 3.84 -1.39 9.05
N ARG A 227 3.08 -0.92 8.06
CA ARG A 227 2.57 -1.78 6.98
C ARG A 227 3.14 -1.37 5.63
N ALA A 228 3.07 -0.08 5.27
CA ALA A 228 3.61 0.46 4.02
C ALA A 228 4.75 1.46 4.29
N ALA A 229 5.70 1.55 3.35
CA ALA A 229 6.73 2.59 3.32
C ALA A 229 7.09 2.96 1.88
N LEU A 230 7.12 4.23 1.52
CA LEU A 230 7.45 4.66 0.15
C LEU A 230 8.40 5.85 0.18
N GLU A 231 9.45 5.78 -0.63
CA GLU A 231 10.35 6.92 -0.88
C GLU A 231 9.76 7.81 -1.98
N PHE A 232 9.81 9.12 -1.77
CA PHE A 232 9.46 10.10 -2.79
C PHE A 232 10.28 11.39 -2.70
N ARG A 233 10.19 12.26 -3.71
CA ARG A 233 10.89 13.56 -3.75
C ARG A 233 9.90 14.70 -3.58
N GLY A 234 10.19 15.64 -2.68
CA GLY A 234 9.41 16.87 -2.57
C GLY A 234 9.55 17.72 -3.83
N PHE A 235 8.46 18.35 -4.24
CA PHE A 235 8.49 19.21 -5.42
C PHE A 235 9.22 20.54 -5.15
N ALA A 236 8.90 21.19 -4.02
CA ALA A 236 9.42 22.53 -3.71
C ALA A 236 10.88 22.57 -3.24
N ASP A 237 11.36 21.54 -2.53
CA ASP A 237 12.68 21.52 -1.92
C ASP A 237 13.61 20.43 -2.45
N ASP A 238 13.12 19.62 -3.39
CA ASP A 238 13.82 18.47 -4.01
C ASP A 238 14.37 17.44 -2.99
N ALA A 239 13.92 17.53 -1.74
CA ALA A 239 14.37 16.66 -0.68
C ALA A 239 13.78 15.27 -0.84
N ARG A 240 14.50 14.27 -0.35
CA ARG A 240 13.95 12.91 -0.26
C ARG A 240 13.15 12.74 1.00
N TYR A 241 12.01 12.11 0.83
CA TYR A 241 11.10 11.78 1.90
C TYR A 241 10.86 10.28 1.94
N LEU A 242 10.70 9.75 3.15
CA LEU A 242 10.26 8.39 3.40
C LEU A 242 8.97 8.46 4.23
N ALA A 243 7.86 8.09 3.60
CA ALA A 243 6.53 8.05 4.24
C ALA A 243 6.24 6.66 4.80
N PHE A 244 5.55 6.60 5.93
CA PHE A 244 5.06 5.36 6.55
C PHE A 244 3.54 5.41 6.81
N ALA A 245 2.89 4.26 6.64
CA ALA A 245 1.53 4.00 7.12
C ALA A 245 1.46 2.75 8.02
N GLY A 246 0.55 2.74 9.00
CA GLY A 246 0.36 1.61 9.91
C GLY A 246 -0.32 1.95 11.25
N ASP A 247 -0.56 0.90 12.04
CA ASP A 247 -1.41 0.93 13.24
C ASP A 247 -0.86 1.77 14.41
N ALA A 248 0.46 1.95 14.49
CA ALA A 248 1.11 2.54 15.67
C ALA A 248 2.10 3.67 15.36
N ALA A 249 2.27 4.02 14.08
CA ALA A 249 3.03 5.18 13.61
C ALA A 249 2.31 5.89 12.46
N PRO A 250 1.05 6.28 12.67
CA PRO A 250 0.22 6.82 11.61
C PRO A 250 0.86 8.07 10.99
N GLY A 251 1.01 8.06 9.66
CA GLY A 251 1.40 9.22 8.86
C GLY A 251 2.70 9.88 9.30
N ARG A 252 3.75 9.07 9.49
CA ARG A 252 5.09 9.60 9.74
C ARG A 252 5.78 9.89 8.43
N LEU A 253 6.28 11.12 8.34
CA LEU A 253 7.07 11.57 7.21
C LEU A 253 8.46 11.94 7.68
N TYR A 254 9.43 11.25 7.11
CA TYR A 254 10.84 11.49 7.36
C TYR A 254 11.47 12.17 6.16
N ARG A 255 12.32 13.16 6.40
CA ARG A 255 13.28 13.63 5.41
C ARG A 255 14.58 12.85 5.55
N VAL A 256 15.14 12.43 4.43
CA VAL A 256 16.44 11.76 4.42
C VAL A 256 17.51 12.78 4.83
N GLY A 257 18.37 12.38 5.78
CA GLY A 257 19.46 13.20 6.28
C GLY A 257 20.64 13.25 5.33
N PRO A 258 21.71 13.99 5.69
CA PRO A 258 22.86 14.20 4.82
C PRO A 258 23.47 12.88 4.32
N ARG A 259 24.00 12.95 3.10
CA ARG A 259 24.54 11.81 2.35
C ARG A 259 25.51 10.97 3.18
N GLY A 260 25.34 9.65 3.13
CA GLY A 260 26.21 8.68 3.82
C GLY A 260 26.02 8.59 5.34
N GLN A 261 25.14 9.40 5.95
CA GLN A 261 24.92 9.37 7.40
C GLN A 261 23.83 8.38 7.84
N CYS A 262 23.06 7.80 6.91
CA CYS A 262 22.03 6.81 7.20
C CYS A 262 21.09 7.24 8.35
N ARG A 263 20.65 8.50 8.30
CA ARG A 263 19.85 9.18 9.33
C ARG A 263 18.67 9.86 8.68
N PHE A 264 17.58 9.96 9.42
CA PHE A 264 16.36 10.57 8.95
C PHE A 264 15.84 11.58 9.98
N GLU A 265 15.34 12.71 9.49
CA GLU A 265 14.69 13.73 10.31
C GLU A 265 13.18 13.54 10.23
N LEU A 266 12.53 13.36 11.38
CA LEU A 266 11.07 13.33 11.44
C LEU A 266 10.53 14.74 11.26
N ILE A 267 9.84 14.99 10.14
CA ILE A 267 9.33 16.33 9.81
C ILE A 267 7.85 16.47 10.15
N GLU A 268 7.05 15.41 9.95
CA GLU A 268 5.61 15.49 10.16
C GLU A 268 5.04 14.29 10.92
N LYS A 269 3.98 14.53 11.70
CA LYS A 269 3.21 13.51 12.42
C LYS A 269 1.72 13.77 12.20
N HIS A 270 1.15 13.16 11.17
CA HIS A 270 -0.27 13.33 10.87
C HIS A 270 -1.14 12.63 11.93
N LYS A 271 -1.72 13.44 12.83
CA LYS A 271 -2.48 12.99 14.01
C LYS A 271 -3.78 12.22 13.69
N HIS A 272 -4.21 12.21 12.42
CA HIS A 272 -5.50 11.64 12.01
C HIS A 272 -5.35 10.33 11.19
N VAL A 273 -4.12 9.87 10.91
CA VAL A 273 -3.85 8.69 10.05
C VAL A 273 -3.97 7.35 10.80
N HIS A 274 -4.84 7.25 11.80
CA HIS A 274 -4.94 6.03 12.62
C HIS A 274 -5.58 4.88 11.83
N GLY A 275 -4.97 3.68 11.89
CA GLY A 275 -5.51 2.47 11.24
C GLY A 275 -5.43 2.49 9.71
N ALA A 276 -4.56 3.34 9.17
CA ALA A 276 -4.14 3.33 7.78
C ALA A 276 -3.30 2.07 7.50
N GLY A 277 -3.82 1.20 6.64
CA GLY A 277 -3.14 -0.04 6.23
C GLY A 277 -2.14 0.14 5.09
N ASP A 278 -2.28 1.26 4.37
CA ASP A 278 -1.70 1.50 3.05
C ASP A 278 -1.49 2.99 2.80
N LEU A 279 -0.78 3.37 1.74
CA LEU A 279 -0.58 4.76 1.36
C LEU A 279 -0.44 4.90 -0.16
N VAL A 280 -0.83 6.06 -0.67
CA VAL A 280 -0.62 6.51 -2.05
C VAL A 280 0.16 7.81 -2.01
N ILE A 281 1.22 7.89 -2.81
CA ILE A 281 1.95 9.13 -3.10
C ILE A 281 1.85 9.41 -4.59
N ALA A 282 1.16 10.47 -4.95
CA ALA A 282 0.85 10.83 -6.34
C ALA A 282 0.48 12.31 -6.42
N ASP A 283 0.65 12.94 -7.58
CA ASP A 283 0.07 14.27 -7.86
C ASP A 283 -1.43 14.10 -8.12
N LEU A 284 -2.25 14.36 -7.10
CA LEU A 284 -3.69 14.07 -7.11
C LEU A 284 -4.53 15.33 -7.41
N ASP A 285 -3.98 16.53 -7.18
CA ASP A 285 -4.64 17.80 -7.48
C ASP A 285 -4.13 18.50 -8.76
N GLY A 286 -3.08 17.96 -9.39
CA GLY A 286 -2.56 18.41 -10.68
C GLY A 286 -1.60 19.60 -10.57
N ASP A 287 -1.05 19.88 -9.38
CA ASP A 287 -0.11 20.97 -9.15
C ASP A 287 1.37 20.57 -9.35
N LEU A 288 1.62 19.31 -9.73
CA LEU A 288 2.93 18.65 -9.91
C LEU A 288 3.68 18.34 -8.61
N ALA A 289 3.11 18.65 -7.45
CA ALA A 289 3.60 18.18 -6.17
C ALA A 289 3.00 16.81 -5.83
N PHE A 290 3.78 15.98 -5.14
CA PHE A 290 3.30 14.69 -4.71
C PHE A 290 2.48 14.84 -3.43
N ASP A 291 1.23 14.42 -3.49
CA ASP A 291 0.29 14.38 -2.37
C ASP A 291 0.34 13.05 -1.64
N TYR A 292 -0.20 13.04 -0.43
CA TYR A 292 -0.30 11.87 0.43
C TYR A 292 -1.77 11.53 0.65
N PHE A 293 -2.19 10.36 0.19
CA PHE A 293 -3.52 9.80 0.47
C PHE A 293 -3.38 8.48 1.22
N THR A 294 -4.24 8.26 2.22
CA THR A 294 -4.30 6.97 2.92
C THR A 294 -5.73 6.61 3.31
N PRO A 295 -6.21 5.43 2.89
CA PRO A 295 -7.51 4.94 3.28
C PRO A 295 -7.48 4.47 4.74
N THR A 296 -8.57 4.73 5.46
CA THR A 296 -8.72 4.35 6.86
C THR A 296 -9.83 3.33 7.00
N SER A 297 -9.52 2.18 7.60
CA SER A 297 -10.54 1.15 7.82
C SER A 297 -11.26 1.40 9.14
N ALA A 298 -12.58 1.48 9.11
CA ALA A 298 -13.40 1.38 10.30
C ALA A 298 -13.40 -0.08 10.79
N SER A 299 -13.28 -0.26 12.11
CA SER A 299 -13.63 -1.55 12.72
C SER A 299 -15.12 -1.53 13.04
N SER A 300 -15.80 -2.66 13.03
CA SER A 300 -17.17 -2.79 13.55
C SER A 300 -17.29 -4.03 14.39
N SER A 301 -18.25 -4.05 15.31
CA SER A 301 -18.68 -5.31 15.92
C SER A 301 -19.32 -6.19 14.84
N PHE A 302 -19.14 -7.50 14.93
CA PHE A 302 -19.68 -8.42 13.94
C PHE A 302 -19.95 -9.82 14.48
N VAL A 303 -20.86 -10.50 13.77
CA VAL A 303 -21.00 -11.96 13.79
C VAL A 303 -20.71 -12.46 12.37
N ALA A 304 -19.78 -13.40 12.24
CA ALA A 304 -19.42 -14.03 10.97
C ALA A 304 -19.53 -15.56 11.11
N SER A 305 -19.99 -16.24 10.06
CA SER A 305 -20.02 -17.70 9.97
C SER A 305 -18.98 -18.17 8.95
N PRO A 306 -17.70 -18.31 9.36
CA PRO A 306 -16.57 -18.76 8.54
C PRO A 306 -16.68 -20.25 8.14
N GLY A 307 -17.79 -20.62 7.51
CA GLY A 307 -18.18 -21.99 7.23
C GLY A 307 -19.21 -22.53 8.20
N ALA A 308 -19.94 -23.55 7.75
CA ALA A 308 -21.14 -24.05 8.43
C ALA A 308 -20.90 -24.46 9.90
N ARG A 309 -19.68 -24.89 10.26
CA ARG A 309 -19.32 -25.41 11.60
C ARG A 309 -18.65 -24.40 12.52
N TRP A 310 -18.61 -23.14 12.09
CA TRP A 310 -17.91 -22.10 12.81
C TRP A 310 -18.76 -20.84 12.96
N LEU A 311 -18.54 -20.14 14.07
CA LEU A 311 -19.10 -18.83 14.33
C LEU A 311 -18.04 -17.98 15.02
N THR A 312 -17.84 -16.77 14.53
CA THR A 312 -16.94 -15.78 15.14
C THR A 312 -17.75 -14.56 15.50
N VAL A 313 -17.63 -14.12 16.75
CA VAL A 313 -18.25 -12.91 17.26
C VAL A 313 -17.14 -11.98 17.70
N ALA A 314 -17.06 -10.80 17.09
CA ALA A 314 -16.17 -9.75 17.57
C ALA A 314 -16.99 -8.58 18.08
N VAL A 315 -16.74 -8.18 19.32
CA VAL A 315 -17.31 -6.97 19.91
C VAL A 315 -16.20 -5.94 19.95
N MET A 316 -16.30 -4.91 19.12
CA MET A 316 -15.33 -3.83 19.00
C MET A 316 -15.83 -2.60 19.76
N ARG A 317 -14.92 -1.73 20.22
CA ARG A 317 -15.30 -0.38 20.72
C ARG A 317 -16.12 0.33 19.64
N PRO A 318 -17.11 1.20 19.92
CA PRO A 318 -17.61 1.54 21.25
C PRO A 318 -18.69 0.58 21.75
N THR A 319 -19.08 -0.45 20.98
CA THR A 319 -20.11 -1.41 21.37
C THR A 319 -19.78 -2.00 22.76
N THR A 320 -20.67 -1.75 23.71
CA THR A 320 -20.50 -2.15 25.12
C THR A 320 -21.33 -3.36 25.51
N ALA A 321 -22.28 -3.77 24.67
CA ALA A 321 -23.11 -4.93 24.92
C ALA A 321 -23.48 -5.64 23.62
N ALA A 322 -23.62 -6.97 23.70
CA ALA A 322 -24.08 -7.80 22.60
C ALA A 322 -24.76 -9.05 23.13
N ASN A 323 -25.87 -9.44 22.53
CA ASN A 323 -26.55 -10.70 22.75
C ASN A 323 -26.50 -11.52 21.45
N ILE A 324 -26.06 -12.77 21.54
CA ILE A 324 -25.92 -13.69 20.41
C ILE A 324 -26.56 -15.02 20.79
N SER A 325 -27.31 -15.63 19.87
CA SER A 325 -27.86 -16.97 20.02
C SER A 325 -27.71 -17.79 18.75
N PHE A 326 -27.53 -19.10 18.89
CA PHE A 326 -27.39 -20.06 17.79
C PHE A 326 -27.75 -21.47 18.24
N ASP A 327 -27.95 -22.38 17.29
CA ASP A 327 -28.23 -23.80 17.53
C ASP A 327 -27.11 -24.69 16.99
N THR A 328 -26.80 -25.76 17.70
CA THR A 328 -25.83 -26.80 17.34
C THR A 328 -26.45 -28.20 17.24
N ALA A 329 -27.78 -28.30 17.22
CA ALA A 329 -28.54 -29.55 17.30
C ALA A 329 -28.11 -30.43 18.49
N GLY A 330 -27.82 -29.77 19.63
CA GLY A 330 -27.40 -30.42 20.87
C GLY A 330 -25.97 -30.98 20.85
N GLN A 331 -25.13 -30.61 19.87
CA GLN A 331 -23.71 -30.99 19.83
C GLN A 331 -22.83 -30.06 20.68
N PRO A 332 -21.72 -30.57 21.25
CA PRO A 332 -20.73 -29.75 21.96
C PRO A 332 -20.15 -28.62 21.11
N VAL A 333 -19.76 -27.54 21.78
CA VAL A 333 -19.12 -26.37 21.16
C VAL A 333 -17.77 -26.11 21.82
N ALA A 334 -16.73 -26.02 21.00
CA ALA A 334 -15.43 -25.52 21.40
C ALA A 334 -15.44 -23.99 21.31
N PHE A 335 -15.06 -23.32 22.39
CA PHE A 335 -14.92 -21.87 22.47
C PHE A 335 -13.44 -21.48 22.53
N SER A 336 -13.10 -20.36 21.90
CA SER A 336 -11.81 -19.69 22.03
C SER A 336 -12.04 -18.19 22.18
N ILE A 337 -11.53 -17.59 23.24
CA ILE A 337 -11.69 -16.18 23.57
C ILE A 337 -10.35 -15.47 23.38
N THR A 338 -10.34 -14.37 22.64
CA THR A 338 -9.13 -13.58 22.37
C THR A 338 -9.41 -12.10 22.66
N PRO A 339 -8.91 -11.58 23.79
CA PRO A 339 -8.87 -10.14 24.05
C PRO A 339 -7.86 -9.43 23.15
N ALA A 340 -8.10 -8.16 22.81
CA ALA A 340 -7.19 -7.39 21.97
C ALA A 340 -5.85 -6.98 22.62
N GLU A 341 -5.69 -7.10 23.95
CA GLU A 341 -4.51 -6.66 24.71
C GLU A 341 -3.78 -7.80 25.47
N GLY A 342 -3.92 -9.06 25.07
CA GLY A 342 -3.20 -10.20 25.64
C GLY A 342 -4.05 -11.46 25.79
N GLU A 343 -3.42 -12.63 25.96
CA GLU A 343 -4.10 -13.93 25.86
C GLU A 343 -4.98 -14.30 27.09
N ASP A 344 -4.71 -13.75 28.28
CA ASP A 344 -5.32 -14.27 29.52
C ASP A 344 -6.30 -13.33 30.25
N GLY A 345 -6.43 -12.05 29.85
CA GLY A 345 -7.11 -11.05 30.67
C GLY A 345 -8.58 -11.34 31.03
N TRP A 346 -9.34 -12.01 30.15
CA TRP A 346 -10.75 -12.33 30.40
C TRP A 346 -10.96 -13.70 31.05
N THR A 347 -10.01 -14.62 30.89
CA THR A 347 -10.11 -16.01 31.35
C THR A 347 -9.14 -16.33 32.47
N HIS A 348 -8.51 -15.32 33.07
CA HIS A 348 -7.56 -15.50 34.17
C HIS A 348 -8.26 -16.18 35.36
N PRO A 349 -7.70 -17.27 35.94
CA PRO A 349 -8.38 -18.03 36.99
C PRO A 349 -8.77 -17.22 38.23
N GLU A 350 -8.00 -16.18 38.55
CA GLU A 350 -8.22 -15.33 39.74
C GLU A 350 -9.14 -14.13 39.49
N ASP A 351 -9.40 -13.76 38.23
CA ASP A 351 -10.19 -12.58 37.84
C ASP A 351 -10.96 -12.84 36.52
N SER A 352 -11.61 -14.00 36.45
CA SER A 352 -12.30 -14.41 35.22
C SER A 352 -13.57 -13.58 35.02
N ARG A 353 -13.67 -12.98 33.84
CA ARG A 353 -14.84 -12.23 33.38
C ARG A 353 -15.80 -13.11 32.58
N VAL A 354 -15.52 -14.41 32.47
CA VAL A 354 -16.33 -15.38 31.72
C VAL A 354 -17.14 -16.24 32.69
N TYR A 355 -18.46 -16.25 32.53
CA TYR A 355 -19.41 -16.95 33.39
C TYR A 355 -20.21 -17.98 32.60
N LEU A 356 -20.15 -19.24 33.04
CA LEU A 356 -20.69 -20.38 32.33
C LEU A 356 -21.89 -20.98 33.08
N GLY A 357 -23.05 -20.94 32.44
CA GLY A 357 -24.27 -21.59 32.90
C GLY A 357 -24.85 -21.04 34.18
N ARG A 358 -25.93 -21.66 34.65
CA ARG A 358 -26.66 -21.27 35.87
C ARG A 358 -25.77 -21.18 37.11
N ASP A 359 -24.79 -22.08 37.18
CA ASP A 359 -23.87 -22.19 38.31
C ASP A 359 -22.77 -21.10 38.27
N GLY A 360 -22.65 -20.33 37.17
CA GLY A 360 -21.67 -19.24 37.05
C GLY A 360 -20.21 -19.69 37.06
N ARG A 361 -19.90 -20.85 36.47
CA ARG A 361 -18.54 -21.42 36.49
C ARG A 361 -17.59 -20.60 35.61
N HIS A 362 -16.29 -20.75 35.85
CA HIS A 362 -15.23 -20.13 35.05
C HIS A 362 -14.48 -21.18 34.22
N PRO A 363 -14.02 -20.85 33.01
CA PRO A 363 -13.12 -21.72 32.25
C PRO A 363 -11.71 -21.75 32.85
N GLU A 364 -10.96 -22.82 32.61
CA GLU A 364 -9.57 -22.97 33.05
C GLU A 364 -8.55 -22.26 32.12
N GLY A 365 -9.03 -21.61 31.05
CA GLY A 365 -8.19 -20.89 30.10
C GLY A 365 -9.00 -20.27 28.95
N PRO A 366 -8.33 -19.64 27.96
CA PRO A 366 -8.98 -18.96 26.84
C PRO A 366 -9.64 -19.90 25.84
N SER A 367 -9.34 -21.21 25.86
CA SER A 367 -9.99 -22.21 25.01
C SER A 367 -10.57 -23.35 25.86
N PHE A 368 -11.83 -23.72 25.60
CA PHE A 368 -12.56 -24.73 26.37
C PHE A 368 -13.75 -25.31 25.59
N ASP A 369 -14.13 -26.55 25.91
CA ASP A 369 -15.27 -27.25 25.30
C ASP A 369 -16.46 -27.29 26.26
N LEU A 370 -17.66 -27.04 25.73
CA LEU A 370 -18.91 -27.10 26.50
C LEU A 370 -19.91 -28.08 25.89
N ASP A 371 -20.46 -28.95 26.72
CA ASP A 371 -21.56 -29.86 26.39
C ASP A 371 -22.92 -29.19 26.69
N PRO A 372 -23.79 -28.92 25.68
CA PRO A 372 -25.08 -28.28 25.90
C PRO A 372 -26.08 -29.13 26.69
N GLN A 373 -25.81 -30.43 26.86
CA GLN A 373 -26.66 -31.34 27.64
C GLN A 373 -26.36 -31.29 29.13
N ALA A 374 -25.23 -30.70 29.54
CA ALA A 374 -24.87 -30.63 30.94
C ALA A 374 -25.87 -29.77 31.75
N ALA A 375 -26.43 -30.32 32.83
CA ALA A 375 -27.45 -29.63 33.61
C ALA A 375 -26.98 -28.28 34.19
N TRP A 376 -25.67 -28.12 34.42
CA TRP A 376 -25.08 -26.90 34.99
C TRP A 376 -24.91 -25.77 33.96
N ILE A 377 -24.84 -26.07 32.65
CA ILE A 377 -24.74 -25.03 31.60
C ILE A 377 -26.11 -24.44 31.21
N ARG A 378 -27.20 -25.14 31.57
CA ARG A 378 -28.56 -24.78 31.20
C ARG A 378 -29.15 -23.74 32.16
N GLY A 379 -29.52 -22.59 31.62
CA GLY A 379 -30.02 -21.42 32.34
C GLY A 379 -28.95 -20.32 32.48
N ALA A 380 -29.42 -19.07 32.52
CA ALA A 380 -28.53 -17.92 32.63
C ALA A 380 -27.78 -17.92 33.97
N PRO A 381 -26.49 -17.48 34.00
CA PRO A 381 -25.72 -17.37 35.23
C PRO A 381 -26.38 -16.41 36.22
N VAL A 382 -26.47 -16.82 37.49
CA VAL A 382 -26.87 -15.94 38.58
C VAL A 382 -25.63 -15.20 39.06
N THR A 383 -25.42 -13.94 38.64
CA THR A 383 -24.34 -13.11 39.16
C THR A 383 -24.83 -11.76 39.69
N ALA A 384 -24.16 -11.23 40.73
CA ALA A 384 -24.35 -9.87 41.20
C ALA A 384 -23.80 -8.90 40.14
N ALA A 385 -24.64 -8.02 39.63
CA ALA A 385 -24.33 -7.13 38.52
C ALA A 385 -23.47 -5.96 38.97
N ASP A 386 -22.23 -5.87 38.45
CA ASP A 386 -21.64 -4.68 37.81
C ASP A 386 -20.21 -4.99 37.32
N GLY A 387 -19.91 -4.75 36.04
CA GLY A 387 -18.58 -5.04 35.46
C GLY A 387 -18.61 -5.55 34.01
N ASP A 388 -17.42 -5.74 33.46
CA ASP A 388 -17.18 -6.51 32.23
C ASP A 388 -17.57 -7.98 32.44
N ALA A 389 -18.34 -8.57 31.52
CA ALA A 389 -18.74 -9.97 31.62
C ALA A 389 -19.07 -10.58 30.24
N LEU A 390 -18.61 -11.80 30.01
CA LEU A 390 -19.10 -12.69 28.96
C LEU A 390 -19.86 -13.85 29.62
N ARG A 391 -21.18 -13.92 29.41
CA ARG A 391 -22.02 -15.01 29.90
C ARG A 391 -22.29 -15.98 28.77
N ILE A 392 -22.06 -17.26 29.01
CA ILE A 392 -22.33 -18.36 28.05
C ILE A 392 -23.26 -19.34 28.73
N SER A 393 -24.41 -19.61 28.12
CA SER A 393 -25.40 -20.56 28.66
C SER A 393 -26.21 -21.23 27.56
N VAL A 394 -27.00 -22.23 27.92
CA VAL A 394 -27.99 -22.85 27.04
C VAL A 394 -29.38 -22.57 27.59
N ASP A 395 -30.28 -22.07 26.73
CA ASP A 395 -31.68 -21.87 27.09
C ASP A 395 -32.34 -23.22 27.40
N PRO A 396 -32.90 -23.43 28.61
CA PRO A 396 -33.48 -24.72 28.99
C PRO A 396 -34.70 -25.13 28.16
N SER A 397 -35.44 -24.15 27.61
CA SER A 397 -36.68 -24.35 26.87
C SER A 397 -36.45 -24.62 25.38
N THR A 398 -35.49 -23.93 24.78
CA THR A 398 -35.21 -24.04 23.34
C THR A 398 -33.99 -24.89 23.03
N GLY A 399 -33.09 -25.10 23.99
CA GLY A 399 -31.80 -25.77 23.77
C GLY A 399 -30.78 -24.92 23.01
N ARG A 400 -31.09 -23.66 22.70
CA ARG A 400 -30.20 -22.76 21.96
C ARG A 400 -29.13 -22.18 22.88
N TRP A 401 -27.93 -22.00 22.33
CA TRP A 401 -26.86 -21.28 23.00
C TRP A 401 -27.21 -19.79 23.13
N GLN A 402 -26.77 -19.19 24.23
CA GLN A 402 -26.96 -17.78 24.56
C GLN A 402 -25.62 -17.21 25.03
N LEU A 403 -25.13 -16.21 24.32
CA LEU A 403 -23.96 -15.41 24.67
C LEU A 403 -24.43 -14.00 24.98
N GLN A 404 -24.04 -13.48 26.14
CA GLN A 404 -24.26 -12.10 26.51
C GLN A 404 -22.93 -11.46 26.89
N VAL A 405 -22.53 -10.45 26.12
CA VAL A 405 -21.35 -9.62 26.36
C VAL A 405 -21.81 -8.32 27.01
N ARG A 406 -21.15 -7.91 28.09
CA ARG A 406 -21.21 -6.56 28.66
C ARG A 406 -19.78 -6.09 28.91
N ARG A 407 -19.49 -4.84 28.56
CA ARG A 407 -18.17 -4.23 28.62
C ARG A 407 -18.29 -2.77 29.03
N ILE A 408 -17.64 -2.42 30.14
CA ILE A 408 -17.40 -1.09 30.66
C ILE A 408 -16.01 -0.62 30.20
N GLU A 409 -15.04 -1.53 30.08
CA GLU A 409 -13.71 -1.21 29.58
C GLU A 409 -13.64 -1.18 28.04
N ARG A 410 -12.65 -0.44 27.52
CA ARG A 410 -12.48 -0.24 26.08
C ARG A 410 -11.88 -1.46 25.37
N GLN A 411 -11.58 -2.61 25.99
CA GLN A 411 -10.85 -3.70 25.27
C GLN A 411 -11.69 -4.48 24.26
N SER A 412 -11.33 -4.53 22.98
CA SER A 412 -12.03 -5.38 21.99
C SER A 412 -11.95 -6.87 22.35
N LEU A 413 -13.01 -7.62 22.03
CA LEU A 413 -13.15 -9.04 22.38
C LEU A 413 -13.54 -9.85 21.13
N SER A 414 -12.80 -10.91 20.82
CA SER A 414 -13.17 -11.90 19.81
C SER A 414 -13.50 -13.24 20.47
N ILE A 415 -14.59 -13.87 20.01
CA ILE A 415 -15.09 -15.15 20.50
C ILE A 415 -15.30 -16.06 19.31
N ASP A 416 -14.51 -17.11 19.27
CA ASP A 416 -14.53 -18.13 18.24
C ASP A 416 -15.23 -19.39 18.75
N MET A 417 -16.13 -19.92 17.94
CA MET A 417 -16.94 -21.09 18.27
C MET A 417 -16.85 -22.12 17.15
N LYS A 418 -16.66 -23.39 17.52
CA LYS A 418 -16.62 -24.52 16.60
C LYS A 418 -17.49 -25.66 17.09
N ALA A 419 -18.28 -26.25 16.22
CA ALA A 419 -19.02 -27.48 16.55
C ALA A 419 -18.73 -28.61 15.53
N PRO A 420 -18.96 -29.88 15.89
CA PRO A 420 -18.94 -30.99 14.94
C PRO A 420 -20.02 -30.88 13.85
N ALA A 421 -21.16 -30.25 14.17
CA ALA A 421 -22.29 -30.00 13.29
C ALA A 421 -22.35 -28.54 12.85
N ALA A 422 -23.25 -28.23 11.92
CA ALA A 422 -23.45 -26.85 11.48
C ALA A 422 -24.06 -26.01 12.61
N LEU A 423 -23.58 -24.77 12.77
CA LEU A 423 -24.20 -23.76 13.61
C LEU A 423 -25.30 -23.08 12.79
N THR A 424 -26.53 -23.12 13.29
CA THR A 424 -27.72 -22.66 12.56
C THR A 424 -28.52 -21.67 13.40
N ASP A 425 -29.49 -21.01 12.77
CA ASP A 425 -30.37 -20.02 13.41
C ASP A 425 -29.58 -18.99 14.24
N VAL A 426 -28.55 -18.41 13.66
CA VAL A 426 -27.76 -17.38 14.33
C VAL A 426 -28.57 -16.09 14.41
N THR A 427 -28.74 -15.55 15.62
CA THR A 427 -29.43 -14.29 15.88
C THR A 427 -28.59 -13.41 16.79
N HIS A 428 -28.55 -12.10 16.54
CA HIS A 428 -27.82 -11.14 17.37
C HIS A 428 -28.46 -9.75 17.36
N ASP A 429 -28.08 -8.91 18.31
CA ASP A 429 -28.49 -7.49 18.40
C ASP A 429 -27.35 -6.50 18.10
N LEU A 430 -26.21 -6.99 17.60
CA LEU A 430 -25.14 -6.12 17.10
C LEU A 430 -25.65 -5.25 15.95
N ASP A 431 -25.52 -3.93 16.09
CA ASP A 431 -25.84 -2.96 15.04
C ASP A 431 -24.71 -2.95 13.99
N PRO A 432 -24.98 -3.40 12.75
CA PRO A 432 -24.00 -3.37 11.67
C PRO A 432 -23.63 -1.95 11.20
N GLY A 433 -24.41 -0.93 11.56
CA GLY A 433 -24.20 0.48 11.20
C GLY A 433 -23.57 1.33 12.30
N GLU A 434 -23.33 0.77 13.49
CA GLU A 434 -22.64 1.46 14.60
C GLU A 434 -21.14 1.54 14.27
N ALA A 435 -20.80 2.39 13.31
CA ALA A 435 -19.44 2.63 12.85
C ALA A 435 -18.58 3.05 14.04
N THR A 436 -17.47 2.34 14.23
CA THR A 436 -16.61 2.58 15.36
C THR A 436 -15.59 3.63 14.99
N TRP A 437 -15.80 4.84 15.52
CA TRP A 437 -15.07 6.06 15.18
C TRP A 437 -15.35 6.46 13.72
N GLU A 438 -15.83 7.68 13.50
CA GLU A 438 -15.80 8.30 12.17
C GLU A 438 -14.32 8.44 11.78
N ARG A 439 -13.76 7.42 11.13
CA ARG A 439 -12.46 7.51 10.49
C ARG A 439 -12.72 8.00 9.07
N ILE A 440 -12.31 9.24 8.86
CA ILE A 440 -12.32 9.89 7.56
C ILE A 440 -10.96 9.57 6.95
N ASP A 441 -10.95 9.18 5.68
CA ASP A 441 -9.71 8.97 4.94
C ASP A 441 -8.84 10.23 5.04
N ALA A 442 -7.54 10.01 5.22
CA ALA A 442 -6.64 11.12 5.44
C ALA A 442 -5.98 11.49 4.11
N PHE A 443 -6.11 12.76 3.76
CA PHE A 443 -5.57 13.33 2.54
C PHE A 443 -4.83 14.61 2.87
N TYR A 444 -3.57 14.67 2.46
CA TYR A 444 -2.67 15.79 2.68
C TYR A 444 -2.01 16.19 1.37
N VAL A 445 -2.06 17.48 1.06
CA VAL A 445 -1.40 18.09 -0.08
C VAL A 445 -0.13 18.80 0.36
N GLN A 446 0.88 18.86 -0.51
CA GLN A 446 2.15 19.53 -0.22
C GLN A 446 2.04 21.05 -0.44
N GLY A 447 1.70 21.79 0.61
CA GLY A 447 1.65 23.25 0.58
C GLY A 447 3.01 23.96 0.75
N HIS A 448 3.03 25.28 0.52
CA HIS A 448 4.21 26.13 0.71
C HIS A 448 4.75 26.18 2.15
N GLU A 449 3.90 25.95 3.16
CA GLU A 449 4.28 25.90 4.58
C GLU A 449 4.51 24.47 5.11
N GLY A 450 4.38 23.45 4.24
CA GLY A 450 4.43 22.05 4.60
C GLY A 450 3.15 21.30 4.23
N TRP A 451 2.97 20.12 4.82
CA TRP A 451 1.83 19.26 4.55
C TRP A 451 0.56 19.75 5.23
N GLN A 452 -0.53 19.86 4.48
CA GLN A 452 -1.79 20.40 4.97
C GLN A 452 -2.97 19.64 4.40
N THR A 453 -4.10 19.68 5.11
CA THR A 453 -5.37 19.26 4.49
C THR A 453 -5.70 20.20 3.34
N PRO A 454 -6.30 19.71 2.24
CA PRO A 454 -6.72 20.58 1.14
C PRO A 454 -7.66 21.69 1.61
N ALA A 455 -7.59 22.85 0.95
CA ALA A 455 -8.43 24.00 1.27
C ALA A 455 -9.92 23.76 0.93
N ASP A 456 -10.17 23.01 -0.16
CA ASP A 456 -11.49 22.63 -0.64
C ASP A 456 -11.65 21.10 -0.56
N ASP A 457 -12.90 20.62 -0.42
CA ASP A 457 -13.16 19.19 -0.53
C ASP A 457 -13.00 18.75 -1.99
N LEU A 458 -11.92 18.02 -2.28
CA LEU A 458 -11.65 17.44 -3.59
C LEU A 458 -12.56 16.23 -3.90
N GLY A 459 -13.56 15.93 -3.06
CA GLY A 459 -14.41 14.74 -3.18
C GLY A 459 -13.85 13.50 -2.47
N LEU A 460 -12.73 13.67 -1.75
CA LEU A 460 -12.08 12.62 -0.96
C LEU A 460 -12.41 12.73 0.54
N ALA A 461 -12.79 13.91 1.04
CA ALA A 461 -12.73 14.22 2.47
C ALA A 461 -14.09 14.20 3.21
N THR A 462 -15.19 13.75 2.58
CA THR A 462 -16.54 13.95 3.14
C THR A 462 -17.36 12.69 3.44
N THR A 463 -16.88 11.49 3.11
CA THR A 463 -17.61 10.25 3.44
C THR A 463 -16.69 9.29 4.18
N PRO A 464 -16.98 8.92 5.44
CA PRO A 464 -16.29 7.82 6.11
C PRO A 464 -16.32 6.59 5.20
N THR A 465 -15.15 6.09 4.83
CA THR A 465 -15.02 4.84 4.09
C THR A 465 -14.54 3.76 5.05
N SER A 466 -14.82 2.50 4.74
CA SER A 466 -14.19 1.38 5.43
C SER A 466 -13.24 0.72 4.45
N CYS A 467 -12.24 1.48 4.01
CA CYS A 467 -11.27 1.01 3.03
C CYS A 467 -9.89 0.91 3.66
N ALA A 468 -9.10 -0.06 3.20
CA ALA A 468 -7.85 -0.45 3.87
C ALA A 468 -6.63 -0.40 2.96
N VAL A 469 -6.85 -0.39 1.64
CA VAL A 469 -5.82 -0.41 0.60
C VAL A 469 -6.22 0.51 -0.55
N ALA A 470 -5.25 1.09 -1.24
CA ALA A 470 -5.51 2.04 -2.31
C ALA A 470 -4.41 1.99 -3.38
N VAL A 471 -4.78 2.28 -4.63
CA VAL A 471 -3.86 2.47 -5.76
C VAL A 471 -4.30 3.71 -6.53
N ALA A 472 -3.32 4.50 -6.99
CA ALA A 472 -3.53 5.56 -7.96
C ALA A 472 -2.98 5.15 -9.33
N ALA A 473 -3.76 5.39 -10.38
CA ALA A 473 -3.40 5.23 -11.78
C ALA A 473 -4.35 6.06 -12.65
N ASP A 474 -3.96 6.37 -13.88
CA ASP A 474 -4.83 7.02 -14.86
C ASP A 474 -5.56 5.89 -15.63
N PHE A 475 -6.75 5.50 -15.18
CA PHE A 475 -7.40 4.27 -15.66
C PHE A 475 -8.12 4.46 -16.99
N ASP A 476 -8.52 5.69 -17.34
CA ASP A 476 -9.13 6.01 -18.62
C ASP A 476 -8.20 6.81 -19.55
N ASN A 477 -6.93 6.95 -19.19
CA ASN A 477 -5.91 7.64 -19.95
C ASN A 477 -6.26 9.11 -20.22
N ASP A 478 -7.02 9.78 -19.35
CA ASP A 478 -7.50 11.15 -19.54
C ASP A 478 -6.54 12.25 -19.04
N MET A 479 -5.35 11.84 -18.58
CA MET A 479 -4.27 12.67 -18.03
C MET A 479 -4.46 13.08 -16.56
N ASP A 480 -5.49 12.58 -15.87
CA ASP A 480 -5.69 12.71 -14.43
C ASP A 480 -5.43 11.36 -13.72
N LEU A 481 -4.89 11.40 -12.49
CA LEU A 481 -4.74 10.17 -11.69
C LEU A 481 -6.01 9.90 -10.88
N ASP A 482 -6.61 8.73 -11.10
CA ASP A 482 -7.76 8.21 -10.37
C ASP A 482 -7.34 7.45 -9.10
N LEU A 483 -8.33 7.09 -8.28
CA LEU A 483 -8.13 6.25 -7.10
C LEU A 483 -9.04 5.03 -7.09
N PHE A 484 -8.42 3.85 -6.98
CA PHE A 484 -9.11 2.63 -6.57
C PHE A 484 -8.93 2.43 -5.07
N LEU A 485 -10.02 2.17 -4.34
CA LEU A 485 -10.02 1.85 -2.92
C LEU A 485 -10.56 0.43 -2.69
N GLY A 486 -9.72 -0.39 -2.04
CA GLY A 486 -10.10 -1.72 -1.59
C GLY A 486 -10.76 -1.67 -0.22
N CYS A 487 -12.02 -2.10 -0.15
CA CYS A 487 -12.83 -1.89 1.03
C CYS A 487 -13.09 -3.16 1.83
N ARG A 488 -13.03 -3.03 3.17
CA ARG A 488 -13.23 -4.12 4.13
C ARG A 488 -13.64 -3.62 5.49
N ASP A 489 -14.36 -4.44 6.24
CA ASP A 489 -14.58 -4.25 7.67
C ASP A 489 -14.35 -5.57 8.43
N GLY A 490 -14.72 -5.61 9.70
CA GLY A 490 -14.58 -6.83 10.51
C GLY A 490 -15.35 -8.04 9.96
N ARG A 491 -16.38 -7.85 9.12
CA ARG A 491 -17.18 -8.95 8.54
C ARG A 491 -16.55 -9.56 7.30
N GLY A 492 -15.64 -8.86 6.64
CA GLY A 492 -15.04 -9.29 5.39
C GLY A 492 -14.87 -8.15 4.40
N SER A 493 -14.60 -8.52 3.15
CA SER A 493 -14.50 -7.58 2.04
C SER A 493 -15.83 -6.87 1.80
N ARG A 494 -15.74 -5.59 1.44
CA ARG A 494 -16.86 -4.72 1.08
C ARG A 494 -16.77 -4.35 -0.38
N GLU A 495 -17.84 -3.75 -0.89
CA GLU A 495 -17.82 -3.14 -2.21
C GLU A 495 -16.66 -2.16 -2.29
N ASN A 496 -15.76 -2.42 -3.25
CA ASN A 496 -14.64 -1.54 -3.56
C ASN A 496 -15.17 -0.18 -4.02
N ARG A 497 -14.30 0.82 -4.09
CA ARG A 497 -14.66 2.12 -4.66
C ARG A 497 -13.69 2.48 -5.75
N LEU A 498 -14.20 3.14 -6.78
CA LEU A 498 -13.41 3.76 -7.83
C LEU A 498 -13.81 5.23 -7.88
N LEU A 499 -12.81 6.09 -7.77
CA LEU A 499 -12.95 7.53 -7.72
C LEU A 499 -12.23 8.10 -8.93
N GLU A 500 -13.01 8.58 -9.91
CA GLU A 500 -12.51 9.20 -11.12
C GLU A 500 -12.10 10.64 -10.82
N ASN A 501 -10.89 11.04 -11.20
CA ASN A 501 -10.38 12.38 -10.96
C ASN A 501 -10.68 13.32 -12.12
N ARG A 502 -11.68 14.18 -11.97
CA ARG A 502 -12.11 15.11 -13.01
C ARG A 502 -11.49 16.48 -12.77
N ASN A 503 -10.23 16.64 -13.19
CA ASN A 503 -9.44 17.87 -13.04
C ASN A 503 -9.28 18.31 -11.57
N GLY A 504 -8.66 17.45 -10.75
CA GLY A 504 -8.42 17.69 -9.31
C GLY A 504 -9.65 17.49 -8.42
N ARG A 505 -10.74 16.90 -8.96
CA ARG A 505 -11.96 16.59 -8.20
C ARG A 505 -12.39 15.15 -8.43
N PHE A 506 -12.37 14.38 -7.35
CA PHE A 506 -12.77 12.98 -7.32
C PHE A 506 -14.29 12.81 -7.29
N VAL A 507 -14.76 11.92 -8.16
CA VAL A 507 -16.16 11.52 -8.27
C VAL A 507 -16.25 10.00 -8.19
N ALA A 508 -17.05 9.48 -7.25
CA ALA A 508 -17.28 8.05 -7.17
C ALA A 508 -18.06 7.56 -8.40
N ILE A 509 -17.51 6.55 -9.08
CA ILE A 509 -18.13 5.86 -10.20
C ILE A 509 -18.41 4.39 -9.86
N THR A 510 -18.89 3.62 -10.84
CA THR A 510 -19.21 2.20 -10.60
C THR A 510 -17.94 1.45 -10.24
N PRO A 511 -17.92 0.74 -9.10
CA PRO A 511 -16.73 0.03 -8.67
C PRO A 511 -16.48 -1.20 -9.55
N PRO A 512 -15.21 -1.63 -9.66
CA PRO A 512 -14.84 -2.69 -10.58
C PRO A 512 -15.05 -4.08 -9.99
N GLY A 513 -15.55 -4.98 -10.84
CA GLY A 513 -15.63 -6.41 -10.57
C GLY A 513 -16.56 -6.81 -9.41
N PRO A 514 -16.89 -8.11 -9.30
CA PRO A 514 -17.58 -8.63 -8.14
C PRO A 514 -16.63 -8.74 -6.94
N VAL A 515 -17.14 -8.45 -5.74
CA VAL A 515 -16.43 -8.75 -4.49
C VAL A 515 -16.62 -10.23 -4.18
N PRO A 516 -15.55 -11.01 -3.91
CA PRO A 516 -15.68 -12.40 -3.56
C PRO A 516 -16.52 -12.60 -2.28
N PRO A 517 -17.29 -13.70 -2.18
CA PRO A 517 -18.12 -13.97 -1.02
C PRO A 517 -17.31 -14.34 0.23
N THR A 518 -16.04 -14.71 0.06
CA THR A 518 -15.09 -15.11 1.11
C THR A 518 -13.77 -14.38 0.92
N GLY A 519 -12.98 -14.28 1.98
CA GLY A 519 -11.70 -13.59 1.97
C GLY A 519 -11.79 -12.15 2.47
N LEU A 520 -10.74 -11.73 3.17
CA LEU A 520 -10.53 -10.35 3.56
C LEU A 520 -9.49 -9.75 2.60
N LEU A 521 -9.93 -8.79 1.78
CA LEU A 521 -9.06 -8.03 0.88
C LEU A 521 -7.87 -7.48 1.66
N ASP A 522 -6.65 -7.70 1.17
CA ASP A 522 -5.43 -7.39 1.91
C ASP A 522 -4.44 -6.51 1.16
N SER A 523 -4.37 -6.62 -0.17
CA SER A 523 -3.62 -5.72 -1.04
C SER A 523 -4.36 -5.54 -2.36
N VAL A 524 -4.18 -4.37 -2.96
CA VAL A 524 -4.43 -4.12 -4.38
C VAL A 524 -3.11 -3.65 -4.99
N THR A 525 -2.80 -4.07 -6.21
CA THR A 525 -1.67 -3.57 -7.00
C THR A 525 -2.08 -3.40 -8.44
N SER A 526 -1.33 -2.58 -9.17
CA SER A 526 -1.59 -2.26 -10.57
C SER A 526 -0.41 -2.55 -11.49
N ALA A 527 -0.75 -2.87 -12.74
CA ALA A 527 0.14 -3.09 -13.86
C ALA A 527 -0.70 -3.08 -15.15
N ASP A 528 -0.16 -2.62 -16.28
CA ASP A 528 -0.70 -2.96 -17.60
C ASP A 528 -0.12 -4.34 -17.99
N PHE A 529 -0.83 -5.42 -17.63
CA PHE A 529 -0.24 -6.76 -17.77
C PHE A 529 -0.31 -7.29 -19.20
N ASP A 530 -1.23 -6.81 -20.03
CA ASP A 530 -1.37 -7.27 -21.41
C ASP A 530 -0.82 -6.28 -22.46
N GLY A 531 -0.32 -5.13 -22.00
CA GLY A 531 0.37 -4.14 -22.83
C GLY A 531 -0.59 -3.37 -23.73
N ASP A 532 -1.86 -3.24 -23.34
CA ASP A 532 -2.87 -2.52 -24.11
C ASP A 532 -2.98 -1.03 -23.74
N GLY A 533 -2.25 -0.61 -22.71
CA GLY A 533 -2.14 0.77 -22.24
C GLY A 533 -3.12 1.19 -21.17
N PHE A 534 -3.99 0.28 -20.74
CA PHE A 534 -4.99 0.55 -19.73
C PHE A 534 -4.63 -0.20 -18.46
N VAL A 535 -4.32 0.55 -17.40
CA VAL A 535 -3.80 -0.04 -16.17
C VAL A 535 -4.81 -0.99 -15.54
N ASP A 536 -4.36 -2.22 -15.24
CA ASP A 536 -5.15 -3.29 -14.63
C ASP A 536 -4.92 -3.39 -13.12
N LEU A 537 -5.69 -4.27 -12.46
CA LEU A 537 -5.63 -4.48 -11.02
C LEU A 537 -5.53 -5.95 -10.61
N MET A 538 -4.65 -6.25 -9.65
CA MET A 538 -4.61 -7.51 -8.91
C MET A 538 -5.03 -7.28 -7.46
N LEU A 539 -5.97 -8.09 -6.96
CA LEU A 539 -6.46 -8.06 -5.59
C LEU A 539 -6.11 -9.37 -4.89
N THR A 540 -5.58 -9.26 -3.67
CA THR A 540 -5.22 -10.41 -2.82
C THR A 540 -6.13 -10.49 -1.60
N TYR A 541 -6.48 -11.71 -1.18
CA TYR A 541 -7.44 -11.98 -0.11
C TYR A 541 -6.86 -12.93 0.94
N GLY A 542 -6.49 -12.43 2.11
CA GLY A 542 -5.91 -13.30 3.15
C GLY A 542 -5.74 -12.71 4.54
N GLY A 543 -6.25 -11.51 4.80
CA GLY A 543 -6.11 -10.86 6.10
C GLY A 543 -6.73 -11.66 7.26
N TRP A 544 -6.14 -11.51 8.44
CA TRP A 544 -6.67 -12.03 9.71
C TRP A 544 -7.85 -11.19 10.22
N PRO A 545 -8.82 -11.76 10.98
CA PRO A 545 -8.96 -13.16 11.38
C PRO A 545 -9.86 -13.95 10.41
N GLN A 546 -9.29 -14.71 9.48
CA GLN A 546 -10.06 -15.65 8.66
C GLN A 546 -9.36 -17.01 8.60
N ARG A 547 -10.15 -18.08 8.72
CA ARG A 547 -9.65 -19.46 8.76
C ARG A 547 -9.42 -19.97 7.35
N GLU A 548 -8.67 -21.07 7.24
CA GLU A 548 -8.25 -21.65 5.95
C GLU A 548 -9.41 -21.92 4.96
N ALA A 549 -10.63 -22.14 5.47
CA ALA A 549 -11.82 -22.40 4.66
C ALA A 549 -12.50 -21.14 4.09
N ASP A 550 -12.08 -19.95 4.51
CA ASP A 550 -12.75 -18.68 4.20
C ASP A 550 -11.87 -17.70 3.43
N HIS A 551 -10.74 -18.17 2.90
CA HIS A 551 -9.91 -17.32 2.04
C HIS A 551 -10.57 -17.16 0.67
N GLY A 552 -10.43 -15.96 0.11
CA GLY A 552 -10.92 -15.64 -1.22
C GLY A 552 -9.94 -16.12 -2.30
N PRO A 553 -10.41 -16.28 -3.55
CA PRO A 553 -9.50 -16.34 -4.67
C PRO A 553 -8.79 -14.99 -4.81
N VAL A 554 -7.55 -14.98 -5.29
CA VAL A 554 -6.99 -13.75 -5.86
C VAL A 554 -7.88 -13.28 -7.02
N GLN A 555 -7.90 -11.99 -7.32
CA GLN A 555 -8.63 -11.48 -8.48
C GLN A 555 -7.73 -10.68 -9.41
N LEU A 556 -7.83 -10.96 -10.71
CA LEU A 556 -7.23 -10.17 -11.77
C LEU A 556 -8.34 -9.46 -12.54
N LEU A 557 -8.38 -8.14 -12.43
CA LEU A 557 -9.36 -7.27 -13.06
C LEU A 557 -8.69 -6.57 -14.25
N ARG A 558 -9.15 -6.89 -15.46
CA ARG A 558 -8.68 -6.30 -16.70
C ARG A 558 -9.47 -5.05 -17.05
N ASN A 559 -8.79 -3.92 -17.25
CA ASN A 559 -9.41 -2.70 -17.75
C ASN A 559 -9.83 -2.88 -19.21
N GLN A 560 -11.02 -2.44 -19.59
CA GLN A 560 -11.54 -2.56 -20.96
C GLN A 560 -11.11 -1.41 -21.87
N GLY A 561 -10.50 -0.39 -21.28
CA GLY A 561 -9.98 0.78 -21.96
C GLY A 561 -11.02 1.59 -22.71
N ASN A 562 -10.51 2.51 -23.51
CA ASN A 562 -11.28 3.43 -24.33
C ASN A 562 -10.45 3.87 -25.56
N ALA A 563 -10.71 5.07 -26.10
CA ALA A 563 -10.05 5.58 -27.30
C ALA A 563 -8.93 6.60 -27.01
N ASN A 564 -8.61 6.85 -25.74
CA ASN A 564 -7.51 7.73 -25.34
C ASN A 564 -6.17 7.02 -25.57
N HIS A 565 -5.15 7.84 -25.78
CA HIS A 565 -3.78 7.43 -26.04
C HIS A 565 -2.98 7.37 -24.74
N TRP A 566 -1.86 6.66 -24.78
CA TRP A 566 -1.01 6.45 -23.62
C TRP A 566 0.46 6.34 -24.02
N ILE A 567 1.34 6.32 -23.03
CA ILE A 567 2.72 5.88 -23.17
C ILE A 567 3.19 5.29 -21.85
N GLU A 568 3.95 4.19 -21.93
CA GLU A 568 4.66 3.63 -20.80
C GLU A 568 6.17 3.82 -20.93
N LEU A 569 6.84 4.06 -19.81
CA LEU A 569 8.28 4.30 -19.75
C LEU A 569 8.97 3.36 -18.73
N ASP A 570 9.94 2.60 -19.23
CA ASP A 570 10.94 1.92 -18.41
C ASP A 570 12.19 2.82 -18.31
N LEU A 571 12.75 2.97 -17.10
CA LEU A 571 13.96 3.77 -16.88
C LEU A 571 15.16 2.88 -16.55
N VAL A 572 16.32 3.20 -17.13
CA VAL A 572 17.58 2.48 -16.87
C VAL A 572 18.65 3.47 -16.43
N GLY A 573 19.04 3.38 -15.16
CA GLY A 573 20.17 4.16 -14.61
C GLY A 573 21.52 3.61 -15.08
N THR A 574 22.49 4.51 -15.25
CA THR A 574 23.88 4.18 -15.64
C THR A 574 24.92 4.79 -14.71
N ARG A 575 24.60 5.95 -14.13
CA ARG A 575 25.35 6.60 -13.03
C ARG A 575 24.62 6.41 -11.71
N SER A 576 23.30 6.46 -11.76
CA SER A 576 22.39 6.04 -10.70
C SER A 576 22.28 4.51 -10.68
N ALA A 577 21.61 3.94 -9.66
CA ALA A 577 21.29 2.53 -9.64
C ALA A 577 20.53 2.11 -10.91
N ARG A 578 20.73 0.88 -11.39
CA ARG A 578 20.14 0.41 -12.65
C ARG A 578 18.61 0.53 -12.65
N ASP A 579 17.98 0.22 -11.52
CA ASP A 579 16.64 0.70 -11.18
C ASP A 579 16.76 2.07 -10.50
N PRO A 580 16.48 3.18 -11.21
CA PRO A 580 16.76 4.53 -10.72
C PRO A 580 15.62 5.01 -9.80
N TYR A 581 15.33 4.27 -8.73
CA TYR A 581 14.32 4.67 -7.74
C TYR A 581 14.67 6.06 -7.21
N GLY A 582 13.70 6.98 -7.27
CA GLY A 582 13.97 8.40 -7.06
C GLY A 582 13.82 9.27 -8.30
N ALA A 583 13.86 8.69 -9.51
CA ALA A 583 13.76 9.45 -10.75
C ALA A 583 12.36 10.03 -10.95
N ARG A 584 12.26 11.25 -11.48
CA ARG A 584 11.00 11.89 -11.85
C ARG A 584 10.93 12.09 -13.35
N VAL A 585 9.78 11.81 -13.94
CA VAL A 585 9.51 12.09 -15.35
C VAL A 585 8.40 13.11 -15.43
N PHE A 586 8.68 14.22 -16.10
CA PHE A 586 7.71 15.23 -16.45
C PHE A 586 7.38 15.07 -17.93
N MET A 587 6.09 14.97 -18.24
CA MET A 587 5.61 14.78 -19.60
C MET A 587 4.57 15.84 -19.94
N THR A 588 4.77 16.54 -21.04
CA THR A 588 3.84 17.56 -21.53
C THR A 588 3.18 17.09 -22.82
N ALA A 589 1.85 17.12 -22.84
CA ALA A 589 1.03 16.89 -24.03
C ALA A 589 -0.13 17.89 -24.03
N ALA A 590 -0.42 18.50 -25.19
CA ALA A 590 -1.44 19.54 -25.33
C ALA A 590 -1.34 20.68 -24.31
N GLY A 591 -0.10 21.10 -23.98
CA GLY A 591 0.18 22.13 -22.99
C GLY A 591 -0.11 21.76 -21.53
N ARG A 592 -0.50 20.51 -21.22
CA ARG A 592 -0.66 20.00 -19.85
C ARG A 592 0.53 19.13 -19.48
N THR A 593 1.15 19.42 -18.35
CA THR A 593 2.24 18.62 -17.79
C THR A 593 1.72 17.65 -16.74
N GLN A 594 2.23 16.43 -16.76
CA GLN A 594 2.05 15.40 -15.74
C GLN A 594 3.41 15.04 -15.14
N VAL A 595 3.42 14.58 -13.90
CA VAL A 595 4.61 14.02 -13.25
C VAL A 595 4.35 12.59 -12.77
N ARG A 596 5.36 11.72 -12.95
CA ARG A 596 5.40 10.40 -12.32
C ARG A 596 6.79 10.18 -11.73
N MET A 597 6.85 9.37 -10.67
CA MET A 597 8.09 9.02 -10.00
C MET A 597 8.36 7.53 -10.13
N TYR A 598 9.58 7.18 -10.52
CA TYR A 598 10.05 5.81 -10.55
C TYR A 598 10.36 5.37 -9.13
N THR A 599 9.57 4.43 -8.62
CA THR A 599 9.65 3.89 -7.26
C THR A 599 9.59 2.37 -7.32
N ASP A 600 9.77 1.70 -6.19
CA ASP A 600 9.54 0.25 -6.08
C ASP A 600 8.06 -0.14 -6.19
N GLY A 601 7.17 0.84 -6.43
CA GLY A 601 5.74 0.68 -6.65
C GLY A 601 4.95 0.36 -5.38
N GLY A 602 5.55 0.47 -4.19
CA GLY A 602 5.04 -0.30 -3.08
C GLY A 602 3.92 0.31 -2.25
N HIS A 603 3.04 -0.61 -1.82
CA HIS A 603 1.83 -0.44 -1.03
C HIS A 603 2.02 -1.07 0.36
N GLY A 604 0.94 -1.46 1.02
CA GLY A 604 0.94 -2.29 2.23
C GLY A 604 1.85 -3.51 2.10
N ALA A 605 1.32 -4.62 1.58
CA ALA A 605 2.10 -5.84 1.35
C ALA A 605 2.37 -6.12 -0.14
N GLY A 606 2.01 -5.21 -1.04
CA GLY A 606 2.20 -5.36 -2.48
C GLY A 606 3.07 -4.27 -3.11
N ALA A 607 3.33 -4.41 -4.40
CA ALA A 607 3.97 -3.43 -5.26
C ALA A 607 3.33 -3.39 -6.65
N ASN A 608 3.03 -2.19 -7.12
CA ASN A 608 2.72 -1.90 -8.52
C ASN A 608 3.92 -2.24 -9.41
N ALA A 609 3.68 -2.32 -10.72
CA ALA A 609 4.77 -2.25 -11.68
C ALA A 609 5.54 -0.93 -11.52
N ALA A 610 6.87 -0.99 -11.56
CA ALA A 610 7.72 0.21 -11.49
C ALA A 610 7.67 1.04 -12.78
N ARG A 611 7.23 0.43 -13.89
CA ARG A 611 7.00 1.06 -15.17
C ARG A 611 6.07 2.27 -15.03
N LEU A 612 6.48 3.40 -15.59
CA LEU A 612 5.71 4.63 -15.49
C LEU A 612 4.66 4.68 -16.59
N HIS A 613 3.43 4.95 -16.22
CA HIS A 613 2.32 5.11 -17.15
C HIS A 613 1.84 6.57 -17.19
N PHE A 614 1.59 7.05 -18.40
CA PHE A 614 1.01 8.36 -18.69
C PHE A 614 -0.13 8.20 -19.69
N GLY A 615 -1.36 8.54 -19.28
CA GLY A 615 -2.43 8.83 -20.23
C GLY A 615 -2.14 10.12 -20.99
N LEU A 616 -2.59 10.18 -22.23
CA LEU A 616 -2.39 11.31 -23.14
C LEU A 616 -3.72 11.89 -23.61
N GLY A 617 -4.85 11.39 -23.11
CA GLY A 617 -6.18 11.75 -23.58
C GLY A 617 -6.32 11.50 -25.09
N PRO A 618 -7.03 12.34 -25.84
CA PRO A 618 -7.13 12.22 -27.29
C PRO A 618 -5.88 12.71 -28.05
N ASN A 619 -4.80 13.06 -27.35
CA ASN A 619 -3.65 13.72 -27.96
C ASN A 619 -2.73 12.72 -28.66
N THR A 620 -2.38 13.02 -29.90
CA THR A 620 -1.55 12.12 -30.74
C THR A 620 -0.07 12.48 -30.75
N ALA A 621 0.38 13.33 -29.83
CA ALA A 621 1.74 13.85 -29.78
C ALA A 621 2.15 14.25 -28.37
N ILE A 622 3.41 13.94 -28.04
CA ILE A 622 4.08 14.38 -26.83
C ILE A 622 4.94 15.59 -27.19
N GLU A 623 4.81 16.68 -26.44
CA GLU A 623 5.52 17.94 -26.67
C GLU A 623 6.90 17.95 -26.03
N GLU A 624 7.02 17.40 -24.81
CA GLU A 624 8.25 17.42 -24.03
C GLU A 624 8.28 16.25 -23.04
N VAL A 625 9.43 15.58 -22.94
CA VAL A 625 9.72 14.63 -21.86
C VAL A 625 11.04 15.03 -21.20
N LEU A 626 10.95 15.36 -19.91
CA LEU A 626 12.08 15.71 -19.07
C LEU A 626 12.22 14.66 -17.97
N VAL A 627 13.37 14.00 -17.92
CA VAL A 627 13.73 13.09 -16.83
C VAL A 627 14.67 13.81 -15.87
N GLN A 628 14.34 13.78 -14.59
CA GLN A 628 15.25 14.07 -13.51
C GLN A 628 15.70 12.77 -12.86
N TRP A 629 16.98 12.46 -13.00
CA TRP A 629 17.59 11.26 -12.44
C TRP A 629 17.79 11.39 -10.91
N PRO A 630 17.95 10.28 -10.18
CA PRO A 630 18.14 10.29 -8.73
C PRO A 630 19.33 11.15 -8.26
N ASP A 631 20.37 11.25 -9.09
CA ASP A 631 21.54 12.10 -8.83
C ASP A 631 21.29 13.60 -9.05
N GLY A 632 20.10 13.99 -9.52
CA GLY A 632 19.71 15.37 -9.81
C GLY A 632 19.98 15.83 -11.25
N THR A 633 20.61 15.00 -12.09
CA THR A 633 20.85 15.32 -13.50
C THR A 633 19.53 15.38 -14.27
N LEU A 634 19.45 16.31 -15.22
CA LEU A 634 18.27 16.53 -16.05
C LEU A 634 18.55 16.22 -17.52
N GLU A 635 17.67 15.45 -18.15
CA GLU A 635 17.77 15.07 -19.56
C GLU A 635 16.44 15.17 -20.29
N TYR A 636 16.50 15.72 -21.49
CA TYR A 636 15.39 15.73 -22.44
C TYR A 636 15.43 14.49 -23.33
N PHE A 637 14.25 13.91 -23.54
CA PHE A 637 14.03 12.80 -24.47
C PHE A 637 13.03 13.23 -25.54
N ASP A 638 13.45 13.14 -26.80
CA ASP A 638 12.70 13.59 -27.96
C ASP A 638 12.30 12.37 -28.82
N GLY A 639 11.22 12.48 -29.60
CA GLY A 639 10.86 11.47 -30.60
C GLY A 639 10.23 10.19 -30.06
N LEU A 640 9.63 10.23 -28.87
CA LEU A 640 8.85 9.13 -28.34
C LEU A 640 7.53 8.96 -29.10
N GLY A 641 7.12 7.71 -29.32
CA GLY A 641 5.80 7.38 -29.87
C GLY A 641 4.69 7.48 -28.83
N ILE A 642 3.46 7.32 -29.28
CA ILE A 642 2.27 7.10 -28.43
C ILE A 642 1.79 5.67 -28.62
N ASP A 643 0.94 5.20 -27.72
CA ASP A 643 0.42 3.83 -27.65
C ASP A 643 1.56 2.80 -27.67
N ALA A 644 2.59 3.09 -26.87
CA ALA A 644 3.86 2.39 -26.91
C ALA A 644 4.55 2.35 -25.56
N LEU A 645 5.36 1.31 -25.38
CA LEU A 645 6.38 1.23 -24.35
C LEU A 645 7.71 1.79 -24.90
N ALA A 646 8.36 2.66 -24.14
CA ALA A 646 9.71 3.14 -24.43
C ALA A 646 10.66 2.93 -23.24
N THR A 647 11.94 2.68 -23.54
CA THR A 647 13.00 2.61 -22.53
C THR A 647 13.87 3.86 -22.61
N LEU A 648 14.00 4.59 -21.49
CA LEU A 648 14.88 5.76 -21.38
C LEU A 648 16.11 5.41 -20.56
N THR A 649 17.29 5.57 -21.15
CA THR A 649 18.57 5.24 -20.51
C THR A 649 19.31 6.51 -20.10
N GLU A 650 19.72 6.59 -18.85
CA GLU A 650 20.49 7.70 -18.30
C GLU A 650 21.77 7.97 -19.10
N GLY A 651 21.99 9.22 -19.50
CA GLY A 651 23.15 9.65 -20.28
C GLY A 651 22.94 9.59 -21.79
N THR A 652 21.78 9.10 -22.26
CA THR A 652 21.44 9.04 -23.71
C THR A 652 20.55 10.19 -24.15
N GLY A 653 19.90 10.86 -23.20
CA GLY A 653 19.10 12.05 -23.46
C GLY A 653 19.96 13.28 -23.72
N ARG A 654 19.31 14.37 -24.14
CA ARG A 654 19.97 15.67 -24.31
C ARG A 654 20.00 16.39 -22.97
N ALA A 655 21.18 16.67 -22.43
CA ALA A 655 21.35 17.38 -21.17
C ALA A 655 20.55 18.69 -21.10
N ALA A 656 19.86 18.92 -19.99
CA ALA A 656 19.09 20.13 -19.73
C ALA A 656 19.81 21.03 -18.71
N THR A 657 20.30 22.19 -19.16
CA THR A 657 20.97 23.19 -18.28
C THR A 657 20.02 24.26 -17.73
N ARG A 658 18.82 24.37 -18.31
CA ARG A 658 17.70 25.21 -17.85
C ARG A 658 16.39 24.53 -18.25
N PRO A 659 15.79 23.68 -17.41
CA PRO A 659 14.54 23.02 -17.75
C PRO A 659 13.42 24.06 -17.94
N ALA A 660 12.79 24.07 -19.12
CA ALA A 660 11.67 24.94 -19.46
C ALA A 660 10.49 24.74 -18.48
N LEU A 661 10.26 23.49 -18.07
CA LEU A 661 9.21 23.09 -17.13
C LEU A 661 9.43 23.67 -15.72
N MET A 662 10.65 23.67 -15.18
CA MET A 662 10.91 24.33 -13.89
C MET A 662 10.90 25.86 -13.99
N THR A 663 10.98 26.42 -15.20
CA THR A 663 10.83 27.88 -15.38
C THR A 663 9.37 28.32 -15.33
N ALA A 664 8.41 27.42 -15.56
CA ALA A 664 6.97 27.73 -15.65
C ALA A 664 6.22 27.79 -14.29
N SER A 665 6.82 27.42 -13.16
CA SER A 665 6.16 27.46 -11.83
C SER A 665 6.87 28.33 -10.78
N SER A 666 7.98 29.00 -11.14
CA SER A 666 8.68 29.89 -10.21
C SER A 666 8.00 31.25 -9.95
N THR A 667 6.73 31.43 -10.31
CA THR A 667 5.84 32.30 -9.53
C THR A 667 5.53 31.62 -8.20
N ILE A 668 6.56 31.46 -7.37
CA ILE A 668 6.42 31.50 -5.91
C ILE A 668 5.47 32.68 -5.67
N ALA A 669 4.26 32.36 -5.21
CA ALA A 669 3.31 33.37 -4.79
C ALA A 669 4.09 34.38 -3.96
N ALA A 670 3.96 35.66 -4.33
CA ALA A 670 4.74 36.77 -3.81
C ALA A 670 4.61 36.89 -2.29
N ASP A 671 5.34 36.06 -1.56
CA ASP A 671 5.45 36.11 -0.13
C ASP A 671 6.67 36.96 0.21
N ARG A 672 6.38 38.16 0.71
CA ARG A 672 7.38 39.16 1.08
C ARG A 672 8.27 38.70 2.25
N ASP A 673 8.00 37.54 2.84
CA ASP A 673 8.72 36.99 3.99
C ASP A 673 9.55 35.71 3.68
N SER A 674 9.55 35.24 2.43
CA SER A 674 10.33 34.07 2.00
C SER A 674 11.82 34.39 1.77
N ARG A 675 12.73 33.53 2.27
CA ARG A 675 14.20 33.70 2.30
C ARG A 675 14.89 32.67 1.40
N TRP A 676 15.15 33.01 0.13
CA TRP A 676 15.63 32.05 -0.88
C TRP A 676 16.88 32.58 -1.59
N LEU A 677 17.97 31.82 -1.55
CA LEU A 677 19.15 32.10 -2.38
C LEU A 677 19.18 31.19 -3.59
N CYS A 678 19.06 31.80 -4.78
CA CYS A 678 19.32 31.15 -6.06
C CYS A 678 20.78 31.33 -6.44
N LEU A 679 21.51 30.24 -6.66
CA LEU A 679 22.89 30.28 -7.16
C LEU A 679 22.97 29.60 -8.52
N ALA A 680 23.56 30.28 -9.50
CA ALA A 680 23.83 29.73 -10.83
C ALA A 680 25.25 30.14 -11.29
N PRO A 681 26.04 29.23 -11.88
CA PRO A 681 27.36 29.50 -12.42
C PRO A 681 27.27 30.40 -13.64
N ARG A 682 28.31 31.21 -13.85
CA ARG A 682 28.37 32.20 -14.94
C ARG A 682 28.90 31.65 -16.28
N THR A 683 29.41 30.41 -16.32
CA THR A 683 30.03 29.81 -17.52
C THR A 683 29.83 28.29 -17.57
N ASP A 684 29.94 27.71 -18.79
CA ASP A 684 29.75 26.32 -19.29
C ASP A 684 30.04 25.14 -18.32
N PRO A 685 29.38 23.97 -18.49
CA PRO A 685 28.98 23.15 -17.37
C PRO A 685 30.13 22.30 -16.85
N ALA A 686 30.43 22.45 -15.57
CA ALA A 686 30.77 21.27 -14.80
C ALA A 686 29.60 20.30 -14.93
N ILE A 687 29.88 19.01 -15.16
CA ILE A 687 28.83 17.97 -15.21
C ILE A 687 28.09 17.90 -13.87
N ARG A 688 28.80 18.24 -12.79
CA ARG A 688 28.29 18.21 -11.43
C ARG A 688 28.84 19.40 -10.64
N ILE A 689 27.95 20.03 -9.86
CA ILE A 689 28.33 21.02 -8.85
C ILE A 689 27.84 20.51 -7.50
N ASP A 690 28.78 20.33 -6.57
CA ASP A 690 28.47 20.04 -5.16
C ASP A 690 28.39 21.35 -4.39
N TRP A 691 27.27 21.56 -3.70
CA TRP A 691 27.03 22.74 -2.87
C TRP A 691 27.10 22.36 -1.40
N THR A 692 27.84 23.14 -0.60
CA THR A 692 27.80 23.07 0.86
C THR A 692 27.43 24.40 1.47
N PHE A 693 26.54 24.37 2.47
CA PHE A 693 26.14 25.52 3.26
C PHE A 693 26.50 25.27 4.73
N ASP A 694 27.37 26.11 5.31
CA ASP A 694 27.95 25.90 6.65
C ASP A 694 28.48 24.46 6.85
N ASP A 695 29.21 23.96 5.85
CA ASP A 695 29.78 22.59 5.79
C ASP A 695 28.74 21.45 5.74
N ILE A 696 27.47 21.77 5.45
CA ILE A 696 26.40 20.78 5.17
C ILE A 696 26.24 20.64 3.66
N ASP A 697 26.46 19.43 3.12
CA ASP A 697 26.20 19.11 1.72
C ASP A 697 24.71 19.27 1.40
N LEU A 698 24.38 19.96 0.31
CA LEU A 698 23.03 19.96 -0.24
C LEU A 698 22.79 18.68 -1.05
N GLU A 699 21.58 18.17 -0.98
CA GLU A 699 21.16 16.96 -1.70
C GLU A 699 20.96 17.18 -3.22
N ALA A 700 21.00 18.43 -3.70
CA ALA A 700 20.79 18.78 -5.10
C ALA A 700 22.12 19.03 -5.84
N HIS A 701 22.51 18.10 -6.71
CA HIS A 701 23.62 18.28 -7.66
C HIS A 701 23.15 18.98 -8.92
N ALA A 702 22.85 20.27 -8.78
CA ALA A 702 22.33 21.05 -9.88
C ALA A 702 23.30 22.15 -10.28
N VAL A 703 23.33 22.43 -11.59
CA VAL A 703 24.00 23.61 -12.15
C VAL A 703 23.46 24.86 -11.44
N ALA A 704 22.19 24.89 -11.01
CA ALA A 704 21.67 25.92 -10.12
C ALA A 704 20.94 25.32 -8.92
N THR A 705 21.15 25.85 -7.72
CA THR A 705 20.44 25.40 -6.50
C THR A 705 19.67 26.55 -5.85
N GLN A 706 18.52 26.22 -5.26
CA GLN A 706 17.76 27.11 -4.39
C GLN A 706 17.85 26.59 -2.96
N HIS A 707 18.31 27.43 -2.04
CA HIS A 707 18.41 27.05 -0.63
C HIS A 707 17.64 28.02 0.25
N ARG A 708 16.74 27.48 1.09
CA ARG A 708 15.99 28.25 2.09
C ARG A 708 16.77 28.33 3.39
N PHE A 709 17.11 29.53 3.82
CA PHE A 709 17.86 29.72 5.06
C PHE A 709 16.97 29.67 6.30
N VAL A 710 17.29 28.76 7.22
CA VAL A 710 16.57 28.58 8.49
C VAL A 710 16.97 29.64 9.53
N ARG A 711 18.19 30.20 9.44
CA ARG A 711 18.75 31.17 10.40
C ARG A 711 19.25 32.45 9.72
N THR A 712 19.36 33.54 10.49
CA THR A 712 19.92 34.83 10.04
C THR A 712 21.36 34.95 10.50
N GLY A 713 22.24 35.47 9.65
CA GLY A 713 23.66 35.60 9.95
C GLY A 713 24.55 35.35 8.74
N PRO A 714 25.88 35.36 8.94
CA PRO A 714 26.83 34.92 7.93
C PRO A 714 26.74 33.39 7.77
N THR A 715 26.59 32.94 6.54
CA THR A 715 26.61 31.53 6.14
C THR A 715 27.72 31.32 5.13
N GLY A 716 28.54 30.30 5.36
CA GLY A 716 29.53 29.82 4.41
C GLY A 716 28.82 29.09 3.27
N VAL A 717 29.14 29.45 2.03
CA VAL A 717 28.69 28.76 0.82
C VAL A 717 29.94 28.27 0.11
N LYS A 718 30.08 26.96 -0.03
CA LYS A 718 31.14 26.36 -0.83
C LYS A 718 30.52 25.62 -2.02
N CYS A 719 31.21 25.71 -3.14
CA CYS A 719 30.84 25.11 -4.42
C CYS A 719 32.06 24.35 -4.93
N THR A 720 31.88 23.08 -5.26
CA THR A 720 32.90 22.25 -5.89
C THR A 720 32.40 21.84 -7.26
N ALA A 721 33.05 22.35 -8.30
CA ALA A 721 32.76 21.94 -9.67
C ALA A 721 33.57 20.68 -9.99
N VAL A 722 32.91 19.67 -10.56
CA VAL A 722 33.53 18.40 -10.97
C VAL A 722 33.44 18.26 -12.49
N GLY A 723 34.61 18.18 -13.13
CA GLY A 723 34.74 17.95 -14.57
C GLY A 723 34.48 16.50 -14.96
N ALA A 724 34.25 16.27 -16.26
CA ALA A 724 33.99 14.94 -16.82
C ALA A 724 35.13 13.92 -16.60
N ASP A 725 36.36 14.42 -16.45
CA ASP A 725 37.57 13.67 -16.17
C ASP A 725 37.83 13.45 -14.66
N GLY A 726 36.90 13.87 -13.80
CA GLY A 726 37.03 13.84 -12.36
C GLY A 726 37.86 14.98 -11.75
N SER A 727 38.31 15.95 -12.56
CA SER A 727 38.98 17.15 -12.07
C SER A 727 38.05 17.96 -11.15
N ARG A 728 38.60 18.53 -10.07
CA ARG A 728 37.83 19.28 -9.07
C ARG A 728 38.34 20.71 -8.97
N SER A 729 37.41 21.67 -8.96
CA SER A 729 37.70 23.08 -8.68
C SER A 729 36.76 23.61 -7.61
N GLU A 730 37.31 24.23 -6.57
CA GLU A 730 36.54 24.70 -5.42
C GLU A 730 36.44 26.23 -5.36
N SER A 731 35.31 26.74 -4.88
CA SER A 731 35.11 28.14 -4.55
C SER A 731 34.30 28.28 -3.27
N THR A 732 34.73 29.18 -2.38
CA THR A 732 34.02 29.47 -1.12
C THR A 732 33.68 30.96 -1.04
N ARG A 733 32.45 31.25 -0.61
CA ARG A 733 31.92 32.60 -0.35
C ARG A 733 31.24 32.61 1.02
N SER A 734 31.12 33.78 1.62
CA SER A 734 30.22 33.99 2.75
C SER A 734 29.09 34.88 2.30
N VAL A 735 27.85 34.45 2.53
CA VAL A 735 26.64 35.21 2.23
C VAL A 735 26.01 35.60 3.56
N ARG A 736 25.57 36.85 3.69
CA ARG A 736 24.87 37.31 4.89
C ARG A 736 23.36 37.28 4.65
N VAL A 737 22.66 36.51 5.47
CA VAL A 737 21.20 36.35 5.42
C VAL A 737 20.55 37.31 6.41
N ASP A 738 19.86 38.33 5.91
CA ASP A 738 19.12 39.31 6.70
C ASP A 738 17.60 39.00 6.68
N ARG A 739 16.84 39.44 7.70
CA ARG A 739 15.37 39.26 7.71
C ARG A 739 14.69 40.10 6.63
N GLY A 740 13.71 39.51 5.93
CA GLY A 740 12.81 40.23 5.02
C GLY A 740 13.44 40.73 3.72
N LYS A 741 14.54 40.09 3.28
CA LYS A 741 15.11 40.28 1.95
C LYS A 741 15.21 38.92 1.26
N PRO A 742 14.79 38.79 -0.01
CA PRO A 742 14.98 37.58 -0.80
C PRO A 742 16.43 37.13 -0.78
#